data_AF-A0A974I1M3-F1
#
_entry.id   AF-A0A974I1M3-F1
#
_cell.length_a   1.000
_cell.length_b   1.000
_cell.length_c   1.000
_cell.angle_alpha   90.00
_cell.angle_beta   90.00
_cell.angle_gamma   90.00
#
_symmetry.space_group_name_H-M   'P 1'
#
loop_
_entity.id
_entity.type
_entity.pdbx_description
1 polymer ?
#
loop_
_entity_poly.entity_id
_entity_poly.type
_entity_poly.pdbx_seq_one_letter_code
_entity_poly.pdbx_strand_id
1 'polypeptide(L)'
;MEKSNDRAQLPRNMIENSMFEEEPDVVDLAKEPTMNSLESEEMEYEPRSSRLLVRGLGEHELDEDEEDYESSAKLLGMSFMNRSSGLRNSATNYRQVRDGLCPVSSPRTVIVCVVVVIIAVSLVTVVYLLPKCTFTKEGCHEKKAMELVYPIARNGKVFPWAISRLPNSIKPIHYILTLHPNMTTMSFTGTVQINLNITARSKNIVLHSSDLRITKANVLVPGGTTMDAEVLEYPRFEEIAIISPESLPKGNCLLTIEYTSNFSSSYYGFYKIDYMDKGSKRSLAATQFEPTAARKAFPCFDEPAFKSTFQINIIRKDESMISLSNMPKAKTSTTSDGLLLDEFSTSVKMSTYLVAFIVGDIKNTTRETNDTLVSVYTVPEKTDQVKYALDSAVKLLDFYSNYYGIKYPLEKLDLVAIPDFQAAAMENWGLITFRETSLLYNEDSSSIKDKQTITIAIAHELTHQWFGNLVTMEWWNDLWLNEGFATYMEYFSVSSLFPELNSENSFLKMRFMALKKDSLNASHPISTDIRSPEQIEEMFNDLSYIKGASILLMLKTFLSEDMFHLSIRSYLQSHQYGSTTSDSLWDSLNVVTKENPNVKNMMKTWTQKAGYPLVTALRKGEEITVRQERFLRSTKPDHATNASTVWHIPLTYVTKKCNGVDPDCDKVYLLKAPTGTINVSSEFPWVKFNVNMTGYYIVDYGADGWDALIEQLHRDHTVLHSSDRANLIHDIFMLAGVGKVPLAKAFKLLGYLVNETDSAPIIQALHQFYHIRGILLKRGLDDLSDKLMERGLDLLNNTLIKQTWKDEGTLAERELRTSLLDFACSNGVLNCLDRATELFNSWRFNETRIPSDVINIVFKVGAKTTEGWTFLRRRYDSSIYESEKSKILEALASTDNAKDLQGLMQESLAGGSIRSQELPNVISFICRRSPGYLLAWNFVKQNWNLITQKLLHFLIQPRRRAEKCGMSKRPWRQSS
;
A
#
# COMPACT_ATOMS: atom_id res chain seq x y z
N MET A 1 -7.65 66.39 -9.17
CA MET A 1 -6.18 66.54 -9.23
C MET A 1 -5.66 65.19 -9.69
N GLU A 2 -5.73 64.92 -11.00
CA GLU A 2 -4.68 65.15 -12.02
C GLU A 2 -3.66 63.98 -12.05
N LYS A 3 -3.74 63.07 -13.04
CA LYS A 3 -3.15 63.09 -14.42
C LYS A 3 -1.65 62.75 -14.41
N SER A 4 -1.05 61.94 -15.30
CA SER A 4 -1.42 61.39 -16.64
C SER A 4 -1.24 59.84 -16.71
N ASN A 5 -1.90 59.05 -17.58
CA ASN A 5 -1.79 58.91 -19.06
C ASN A 5 -0.34 58.55 -19.51
N ASP A 6 -0.07 57.44 -20.23
CA ASP A 6 -0.57 57.19 -21.60
C ASP A 6 -0.73 55.73 -22.10
N ARG A 7 -1.43 55.62 -23.24
CA ARG A 7 -1.66 54.48 -24.17
C ARG A 7 -0.50 54.34 -25.18
N ALA A 8 -0.36 53.36 -26.10
CA ALA A 8 -0.82 51.97 -26.33
C ALA A 8 -0.20 51.52 -27.69
N GLN A 9 -0.17 50.22 -28.04
CA GLN A 9 -0.57 49.71 -29.39
C GLN A 9 -0.43 48.18 -29.55
N LEU A 10 -1.36 47.62 -30.33
CA LEU A 10 -1.31 46.27 -30.93
C LEU A 10 -0.65 46.34 -32.31
N PRO A 11 -0.31 45.19 -32.93
CA PRO A 11 -1.10 44.83 -34.12
C PRO A 11 -1.50 43.34 -34.23
N ARG A 12 -2.49 43.09 -35.10
CA ARG A 12 -2.93 41.77 -35.59
C ARG A 12 -2.30 41.43 -36.94
N ASN A 13 -2.39 40.13 -37.29
CA ASN A 13 -2.45 39.46 -38.62
C ASN A 13 -1.29 38.48 -38.81
N MET A 14 -1.38 37.33 -39.50
CA MET A 14 -2.42 36.40 -39.97
C MET A 14 -1.66 35.46 -40.94
N ILE A 15 -1.75 34.11 -40.81
CA ILE A 15 -1.71 33.11 -41.92
C ILE A 15 -0.32 33.00 -42.65
N GLU A 16 0.27 31.85 -43.07
CA GLU A 16 -0.23 30.57 -43.61
C GLU A 16 0.74 29.36 -43.43
N ASN A 17 0.22 28.18 -43.77
CA ASN A 17 0.72 26.78 -43.83
C ASN A 17 2.16 26.45 -44.29
N SER A 18 2.71 25.33 -43.76
CA SER A 18 3.29 24.12 -44.44
C SER A 18 4.18 23.37 -43.44
N MET A 19 3.93 22.14 -42.97
CA MET A 19 3.91 20.84 -43.66
C MET A 19 5.22 20.51 -44.40
N PHE A 20 6.01 19.58 -43.85
CA PHE A 20 6.74 18.52 -44.57
C PHE A 20 7.19 17.41 -43.59
N GLU A 21 7.15 16.17 -44.07
CA GLU A 21 7.68 14.96 -43.42
C GLU A 21 9.18 14.81 -43.74
N GLU A 22 9.94 14.04 -42.95
CA GLU A 22 10.82 12.95 -43.43
C GLU A 22 11.56 12.25 -42.26
N GLU A 23 11.63 10.91 -42.33
CA GLU A 23 12.57 10.09 -41.54
C GLU A 23 13.98 10.17 -42.18
N PRO A 24 15.04 9.57 -41.58
CA PRO A 24 15.36 8.22 -42.08
C PRO A 24 16.04 7.24 -41.10
N ASP A 25 15.64 5.98 -41.26
CA ASP A 25 16.41 4.73 -41.34
C ASP A 25 17.54 4.30 -40.37
N VAL A 26 17.52 2.98 -40.17
CA VAL A 26 18.47 2.13 -39.44
C VAL A 26 19.58 1.63 -40.37
N VAL A 27 20.84 1.67 -39.93
CA VAL A 27 21.88 0.76 -40.44
C VAL A 27 22.73 0.20 -39.29
N ASP A 28 22.73 -1.12 -39.17
CA ASP A 28 23.59 -1.91 -38.30
C ASP A 28 24.75 -2.49 -39.12
N LEU A 29 26.00 -2.43 -38.65
CA LEU A 29 27.13 -3.22 -39.18
C LEU A 29 28.36 -3.18 -38.24
N ALA A 30 28.72 -4.34 -37.69
CA ALA A 30 29.92 -4.53 -36.89
C ALA A 30 31.19 -4.74 -37.74
N LYS A 31 32.36 -4.28 -37.25
CA LYS A 31 33.71 -4.86 -37.49
C LYS A 31 34.80 -4.14 -36.67
N GLU A 32 35.54 -4.88 -35.84
CA GLU A 32 36.93 -4.53 -35.48
C GLU A 32 37.88 -4.86 -36.66
N PRO A 33 39.17 -4.43 -36.65
CA PRO A 33 40.19 -5.23 -35.95
C PRO A 33 41.46 -4.51 -35.39
N THR A 34 42.01 -5.09 -34.30
CA THR A 34 43.44 -5.38 -34.01
C THR A 34 44.53 -4.32 -33.67
N MET A 35 45.22 -4.64 -32.55
CA MET A 35 46.69 -4.70 -32.30
C MET A 35 47.55 -3.45 -31.99
N ASN A 36 48.07 -3.40 -30.75
CA ASN A 36 49.46 -3.66 -30.32
C ASN A 36 49.44 -3.75 -28.77
N SER A 37 49.90 -4.76 -28.01
CA SER A 37 51.03 -5.72 -28.04
C SER A 37 52.34 -5.22 -27.39
N LEU A 38 52.95 -6.13 -26.61
CA LEU A 38 54.22 -6.11 -25.85
C LEU A 38 54.17 -5.51 -24.42
N GLU A 39 54.77 -6.10 -23.38
CA GLU A 39 55.21 -7.46 -23.01
C GLU A 39 55.82 -7.32 -21.57
N SER A 40 55.53 -8.26 -20.65
CA SER A 40 56.48 -9.16 -19.90
C SER A 40 57.55 -8.46 -19.02
N GLU A 41 58.00 -8.98 -17.88
CA GLU A 41 58.33 -10.33 -17.39
C GLU A 41 58.02 -10.41 -15.86
N GLU A 42 57.47 -11.46 -15.23
CA GLU A 42 57.83 -12.89 -15.09
C GLU A 42 58.52 -13.25 -13.75
N MET A 43 58.50 -14.56 -13.44
CA MET A 43 59.13 -15.28 -12.32
C MET A 43 58.52 -15.17 -10.89
N GLU A 44 58.32 -16.28 -10.14
CA GLU A 44 58.25 -17.70 -10.53
C GLU A 44 57.61 -18.59 -9.43
N TYR A 45 56.88 -19.63 -9.87
CA TYR A 45 56.75 -21.00 -9.29
C TYR A 45 56.43 -21.27 -7.79
N GLU A 46 55.18 -21.72 -7.54
CA GLU A 46 54.76 -23.13 -7.30
C GLU A 46 55.83 -24.22 -6.97
N PRO A 47 55.53 -25.42 -6.36
CA PRO A 47 54.32 -26.24 -6.65
C PRO A 47 53.75 -27.26 -5.59
N ARG A 48 52.55 -27.80 -5.93
CA ARG A 48 52.00 -29.17 -5.61
C ARG A 48 51.62 -29.54 -4.15
N SER A 49 50.62 -30.41 -3.89
CA SER A 49 49.82 -31.35 -4.72
C SER A 49 48.37 -31.41 -4.18
N SER A 50 47.24 -31.49 -4.91
CA SER A 50 46.84 -31.99 -6.26
C SER A 50 46.23 -33.42 -6.31
N ARG A 51 45.22 -33.59 -7.20
CA ARG A 51 44.50 -34.82 -7.66
C ARG A 51 43.23 -35.26 -6.90
N LEU A 52 42.14 -35.71 -7.55
CA LEU A 52 41.84 -35.85 -9.00
C LEU A 52 40.30 -35.88 -9.30
N LEU A 53 39.95 -35.47 -10.53
CA LEU A 53 38.62 -35.58 -11.18
C LEU A 53 38.28 -37.00 -11.66
N VAL A 54 36.98 -37.30 -11.87
CA VAL A 54 36.41 -37.80 -13.15
C VAL A 54 34.96 -37.29 -13.32
N ARG A 55 34.55 -36.97 -14.56
CA ARG A 55 33.22 -36.47 -14.98
C ARG A 55 32.21 -37.57 -15.34
N GLY A 56 30.92 -37.24 -15.30
CA GLY A 56 29.82 -37.84 -16.09
C GLY A 56 28.94 -36.73 -16.67
N LEU A 57 28.26 -36.95 -17.81
CA LEU A 57 27.65 -35.89 -18.65
C LEU A 57 26.11 -35.96 -18.77
N GLY A 58 25.51 -34.80 -19.03
CA GLY A 58 24.15 -34.59 -19.56
C GLY A 58 23.01 -34.44 -18.52
N GLU A 59 21.94 -33.68 -18.77
CA GLU A 59 21.72 -32.55 -19.70
C GLU A 59 20.37 -31.85 -19.33
N HIS A 60 20.27 -30.54 -19.51
CA HIS A 60 19.05 -29.69 -19.56
C HIS A 60 18.15 -29.40 -18.33
N GLU A 61 17.71 -28.11 -18.30
CA GLU A 61 16.62 -27.47 -17.50
C GLU A 61 16.80 -27.42 -15.98
N LEU A 62 16.34 -26.42 -15.23
CA LEU A 62 16.05 -24.97 -15.32
C LEU A 62 15.56 -24.63 -13.89
N ASP A 63 15.94 -23.47 -13.36
CA ASP A 63 15.40 -22.81 -12.15
C ASP A 63 15.37 -23.55 -10.79
N GLU A 64 16.03 -22.98 -9.77
CA GLU A 64 15.54 -22.92 -8.37
C GLU A 64 16.36 -21.90 -7.56
N ASP A 65 15.80 -20.70 -7.36
CA ASP A 65 16.26 -19.70 -6.38
C ASP A 65 15.13 -19.45 -5.37
N GLU A 66 15.41 -19.63 -4.08
CA GLU A 66 14.45 -19.49 -2.97
C GLU A 66 14.32 -18.03 -2.50
N GLU A 67 13.10 -17.48 -2.45
CA GLU A 67 12.78 -16.17 -1.82
C GLU A 67 11.66 -16.30 -0.76
N ASP A 68 11.83 -15.59 0.37
CA ASP A 68 10.83 -15.41 1.44
C ASP A 68 9.75 -14.36 1.04
N TYR A 69 8.46 -14.68 1.17
CA TYR A 69 7.34 -13.74 0.91
C TYR A 69 6.27 -13.70 2.02
N GLU A 70 5.77 -12.48 2.30
CA GLU A 70 4.44 -12.25 2.88
C GLU A 70 3.45 -11.87 1.75
N SER A 71 2.55 -12.80 1.38
CA SER A 71 1.41 -12.67 0.41
C SER A 71 1.77 -12.37 -1.07
N SER A 72 1.18 -12.97 -2.12
CA SER A 72 -0.11 -13.69 -2.28
C SER A 72 -0.04 -14.88 -3.27
N ALA A 73 -1.02 -15.79 -3.26
CA ALA A 73 -0.85 -17.17 -3.79
C ALA A 73 -1.27 -17.50 -5.24
N LYS A 74 -0.44 -18.32 -5.93
CA LYS A 74 -0.76 -19.45 -6.86
C LYS A 74 0.59 -20.12 -7.27
N LEU A 75 0.74 -21.45 -7.45
CA LEU A 75 -0.23 -22.52 -7.71
C LEU A 75 0.32 -23.92 -7.27
N LEU A 76 -0.59 -24.89 -7.05
CA LEU A 76 -0.36 -26.32 -6.70
C LEU A 76 0.15 -27.13 -7.92
N GLY A 77 0.62 -28.39 -7.89
CA GLY A 77 0.73 -29.51 -6.92
C GLY A 77 0.98 -30.82 -7.73
N MET A 78 0.89 -32.09 -7.28
CA MET A 78 0.51 -32.78 -6.03
C MET A 78 1.05 -34.24 -6.05
N SER A 79 1.38 -34.87 -4.90
CA SER A 79 1.24 -36.34 -4.70
C SER A 79 1.09 -36.69 -3.21
N PHE A 80 0.45 -37.82 -2.89
CA PHE A 80 -0.20 -38.09 -1.60
C PHE A 80 0.01 -39.53 -1.09
N MET A 81 -0.36 -39.75 0.19
CA MET A 81 -0.48 -41.03 0.94
C MET A 81 0.85 -41.59 1.51
N ASN A 82 0.89 -42.27 2.67
CA ASN A 82 -0.22 -42.82 3.48
C ASN A 82 0.09 -42.89 5.00
N ARG A 83 -0.98 -42.94 5.81
CA ARG A 83 -1.21 -43.55 7.15
C ARG A 83 -0.08 -44.27 7.92
N SER A 84 -0.15 -44.49 9.24
CA SER A 84 -0.89 -43.93 10.40
C SER A 84 -0.51 -44.75 11.66
N SER A 85 -0.76 -44.20 12.86
CA SER A 85 -1.00 -44.94 14.13
C SER A 85 0.03 -45.97 14.66
N GLY A 86 0.51 -45.77 15.89
CA GLY A 86 1.24 -46.79 16.67
C GLY A 86 1.34 -46.44 18.16
N LEU A 87 0.42 -46.96 18.97
CA LEU A 87 0.42 -46.81 20.44
C LEU A 87 1.44 -47.76 21.11
N ARG A 88 1.98 -47.34 22.26
CA ARG A 88 2.86 -48.14 23.12
C ARG A 88 2.13 -49.36 23.73
N ASN A 89 2.76 -50.53 23.78
CA ASN A 89 3.51 -51.01 24.97
C ASN A 89 3.98 -52.48 24.87
N SER A 90 5.17 -52.74 25.43
CA SER A 90 5.62 -53.93 26.17
C SER A 90 5.22 -55.36 25.74
N ALA A 91 6.21 -56.19 25.33
CA ALA A 91 6.62 -57.40 26.07
C ALA A 91 7.77 -58.18 25.37
N THR A 92 8.53 -58.94 26.15
CA THR A 92 9.70 -59.77 25.77
C THR A 92 9.33 -61.15 25.22
N ASN A 93 10.08 -61.69 24.23
CA ASN A 93 10.90 -62.92 24.39
C ASN A 93 11.54 -63.50 23.09
N TYR A 94 12.85 -63.75 23.18
CA TYR A 94 13.64 -64.92 22.72
C TYR A 94 13.53 -65.59 21.31
N ARG A 95 14.75 -65.88 20.80
CA ARG A 95 15.21 -66.93 19.85
C ARG A 95 14.94 -66.78 18.33
N GLN A 96 15.67 -67.46 17.42
CA GLN A 96 17.11 -67.80 17.26
C GLN A 96 17.29 -68.58 15.92
N VAL A 97 18.50 -68.59 15.34
CA VAL A 97 19.04 -69.55 14.31
C VAL A 97 18.52 -69.47 12.85
N ARG A 98 19.34 -68.83 11.99
CA ARG A 98 20.24 -69.39 10.93
C ARG A 98 19.84 -70.50 9.93
N ASP A 99 20.58 -70.43 8.81
CA ASP A 99 20.89 -71.42 7.74
C ASP A 99 19.84 -71.63 6.61
N GLY A 100 20.23 -71.73 5.32
CA GLY A 100 21.58 -71.76 4.71
C GLY A 100 21.62 -71.43 3.19
N LEU A 101 22.81 -71.54 2.58
CA LEU A 101 23.13 -71.23 1.16
C LEU A 101 22.57 -72.34 0.21
N CYS A 102 22.48 -72.23 -1.13
CA CYS A 102 23.40 -71.78 -2.20
C CYS A 102 22.63 -71.80 -3.57
N PRO A 103 23.21 -71.48 -4.76
CA PRO A 103 24.55 -70.95 -5.05
C PRO A 103 24.56 -69.61 -5.85
N VAL A 104 25.73 -68.96 -5.88
CA VAL A 104 25.96 -67.67 -6.57
C VAL A 104 26.38 -67.87 -8.02
N SER A 105 25.72 -67.21 -8.96
CA SER A 105 26.18 -67.08 -10.35
C SER A 105 27.38 -66.11 -10.44
N SER A 106 28.39 -66.44 -11.24
CA SER A 106 29.59 -65.62 -11.42
C SER A 106 29.27 -64.14 -11.70
N PRO A 107 29.96 -63.17 -11.07
CA PRO A 107 29.75 -61.74 -11.32
C PRO A 107 29.87 -61.36 -12.80
N ARG A 108 30.71 -62.08 -13.56
CA ARG A 108 30.87 -61.90 -15.01
C ARG A 108 29.59 -62.22 -15.79
N THR A 109 28.83 -63.23 -15.36
CA THR A 109 27.57 -63.62 -16.02
C THR A 109 26.50 -62.56 -15.78
N VAL A 110 26.39 -62.03 -14.56
CA VAL A 110 25.45 -60.95 -14.23
C VAL A 110 25.77 -59.67 -15.02
N ILE A 111 27.05 -59.28 -15.10
CA ILE A 111 27.49 -58.12 -15.87
C ILE A 111 27.17 -58.29 -17.37
N VAL A 112 27.43 -59.47 -17.95
CA VAL A 112 27.11 -59.74 -19.37
C VAL A 112 25.60 -59.66 -19.62
N CYS A 113 24.77 -60.24 -18.75
CA CYS A 113 23.31 -60.14 -18.87
C CYS A 113 22.83 -58.68 -18.78
N VAL A 114 23.35 -57.88 -17.85
CA VAL A 114 23.00 -56.46 -17.71
C VAL A 114 23.42 -55.66 -18.96
N VAL A 115 24.63 -55.87 -19.49
CA VAL A 115 25.09 -55.19 -20.71
C VAL A 115 24.24 -55.56 -21.93
N VAL A 116 23.88 -56.84 -22.09
CA VAL A 116 23.00 -57.28 -23.19
C VAL A 116 21.60 -56.65 -23.07
N VAL A 117 21.04 -56.55 -21.85
CA VAL A 117 19.76 -55.87 -21.62
C VAL A 117 19.87 -54.37 -21.92
N ILE A 118 20.94 -53.68 -21.51
CA ILE A 118 21.15 -52.26 -21.82
C ILE A 118 21.27 -52.03 -23.34
N ILE A 119 22.00 -52.89 -24.07
CA ILE A 119 22.11 -52.80 -25.54
C ILE A 119 20.76 -53.05 -26.21
N ALA A 120 20.00 -54.06 -25.76
CA ALA A 120 18.67 -54.36 -26.29
C ALA A 120 17.69 -53.21 -26.04
N VAL A 121 17.65 -52.65 -24.83
CA VAL A 121 16.83 -51.48 -24.49
C VAL A 121 17.25 -50.25 -25.29
N SER A 122 18.55 -50.01 -25.48
CA SER A 122 19.06 -48.89 -26.27
C SER A 122 18.68 -49.01 -27.75
N LEU A 123 18.80 -50.20 -28.34
CA LEU A 123 18.38 -50.48 -29.72
C LEU A 123 16.87 -50.32 -29.89
N VAL A 124 16.06 -50.83 -28.95
CA VAL A 124 14.61 -50.62 -28.96
C VAL A 124 14.29 -49.13 -28.83
N THR A 125 14.97 -48.39 -27.94
CA THR A 125 14.77 -46.95 -27.76
C THR A 125 15.12 -46.16 -29.01
N VAL A 126 16.22 -46.48 -29.70
CA VAL A 126 16.58 -45.85 -30.98
C VAL A 126 15.55 -46.17 -32.07
N VAL A 127 15.08 -47.42 -32.18
CA VAL A 127 14.07 -47.81 -33.18
C VAL A 127 12.68 -47.23 -32.88
N TYR A 128 12.33 -47.06 -31.60
CA TYR A 128 11.00 -46.57 -31.19
C TYR A 128 10.92 -45.04 -31.05
N LEU A 129 12.04 -44.35 -30.82
CA LEU A 129 12.15 -42.88 -30.88
C LEU A 129 12.49 -42.35 -32.27
N LEU A 130 12.77 -43.22 -33.25
CA LEU A 130 12.82 -42.87 -34.68
C LEU A 130 11.53 -43.20 -35.46
N PRO A 131 10.37 -42.56 -35.17
CA PRO A 131 9.35 -42.32 -36.18
C PRO A 131 9.44 -40.89 -36.73
N LYS A 132 9.69 -40.79 -38.04
CA LYS A 132 9.26 -39.68 -38.92
C LYS A 132 9.99 -38.32 -38.83
N CYS A 133 11.32 -38.33 -38.85
CA CYS A 133 12.11 -37.24 -39.45
C CYS A 133 12.81 -37.70 -40.73
N THR A 134 12.02 -38.06 -41.75
CA THR A 134 12.53 -38.23 -43.11
C THR A 134 12.85 -36.85 -43.70
N PHE A 135 14.13 -36.54 -43.86
CA PHE A 135 14.59 -35.37 -44.62
C PHE A 135 14.18 -35.50 -46.10
N THR A 136 13.02 -34.97 -46.45
CA THR A 136 12.68 -34.59 -47.83
C THR A 136 12.69 -33.07 -47.93
N LYS A 137 13.05 -32.54 -49.11
CA LYS A 137 13.21 -31.08 -49.34
C LYS A 137 11.87 -30.31 -49.44
N GLU A 138 10.79 -30.95 -49.01
CA GLU A 138 9.40 -30.47 -48.97
C GLU A 138 8.78 -30.85 -47.60
N GLY A 139 9.51 -30.55 -46.52
CA GLY A 139 8.98 -30.63 -45.16
C GLY A 139 7.97 -29.51 -44.94
N CYS A 140 6.70 -29.86 -44.75
CA CYS A 140 5.64 -28.87 -44.56
C CYS A 140 5.94 -27.94 -43.39
N HIS A 141 6.19 -26.66 -43.71
CA HIS A 141 5.66 -25.60 -42.87
C HIS A 141 4.14 -25.76 -42.87
N GLU A 142 3.59 -26.50 -41.89
CA GLU A 142 2.38 -26.01 -41.27
C GLU A 142 2.71 -24.61 -40.76
N LYS A 143 2.39 -23.62 -41.60
CA LYS A 143 1.91 -22.35 -41.10
C LYS A 143 0.68 -22.68 -40.26
N LYS A 144 0.91 -23.06 -39.00
CA LYS A 144 0.12 -22.49 -37.92
C LYS A 144 0.28 -20.99 -38.13
N ALA A 145 -0.65 -20.42 -38.90
CA ALA A 145 -0.95 -19.02 -38.79
C ALA A 145 -1.04 -18.74 -37.30
N MET A 146 -0.47 -17.63 -36.84
CA MET A 146 -0.86 -17.12 -35.54
C MET A 146 -2.38 -17.03 -35.57
N GLU A 147 -3.07 -17.96 -34.90
CA GLU A 147 -4.49 -17.79 -34.65
C GLU A 147 -4.55 -16.48 -33.89
N LEU A 148 -5.05 -15.43 -34.55
CA LEU A 148 -5.32 -14.18 -33.87
C LEU A 148 -6.24 -14.56 -32.71
N VAL A 149 -5.71 -14.43 -31.49
CA VAL A 149 -6.45 -14.72 -30.27
C VAL A 149 -7.42 -13.57 -30.07
N TYR A 150 -8.49 -13.58 -30.85
CA TYR A 150 -9.57 -12.63 -30.75
C TYR A 150 -10.17 -12.73 -29.34
N PRO A 151 -10.38 -11.61 -28.65
CA PRO A 151 -11.10 -11.62 -27.39
C PRO A 151 -12.54 -12.06 -27.68
N ILE A 152 -12.99 -13.11 -27.00
CA ILE A 152 -14.32 -13.70 -27.20
C ILE A 152 -15.24 -13.22 -26.07
N ALA A 153 -16.34 -12.58 -26.44
CA ALA A 153 -17.39 -12.14 -25.53
C ALA A 153 -18.14 -13.34 -24.93
N ARG A 154 -18.87 -13.11 -23.83
CA ARG A 154 -19.63 -14.13 -23.09
C ARG A 154 -20.62 -14.92 -23.97
N ASN A 155 -21.15 -14.31 -25.02
CA ASN A 155 -22.08 -14.93 -25.97
C ASN A 155 -21.38 -15.66 -27.15
N GLY A 156 -20.05 -15.75 -27.15
CA GLY A 156 -19.27 -16.40 -28.20
C GLY A 156 -18.92 -15.52 -29.41
N LYS A 157 -19.42 -14.28 -29.50
CA LYS A 157 -19.01 -13.33 -30.54
C LYS A 157 -17.61 -12.78 -30.27
N VAL A 158 -16.94 -12.29 -31.31
CA VAL A 158 -15.70 -11.53 -31.15
C VAL A 158 -16.01 -10.19 -30.49
N PHE A 159 -15.31 -9.88 -29.40
CA PHE A 159 -15.34 -8.59 -28.74
C PHE A 159 -14.44 -7.60 -29.51
N PRO A 160 -14.85 -6.33 -29.69
CA PRO A 160 -14.18 -5.42 -30.64
C PRO A 160 -12.89 -4.77 -30.10
N TRP A 161 -12.41 -5.14 -28.92
CA TRP A 161 -11.29 -4.49 -28.24
C TRP A 161 -10.44 -5.50 -27.46
N ALA A 162 -9.12 -5.32 -27.44
CA ALA A 162 -8.18 -6.38 -27.03
C ALA A 162 -7.17 -5.98 -25.94
N ILE A 163 -7.21 -4.73 -25.46
CA ILE A 163 -6.33 -4.20 -24.41
C ILE A 163 -7.16 -3.64 -23.26
N SER A 164 -6.66 -3.71 -22.02
CA SER A 164 -7.37 -3.30 -20.80
C SER A 164 -7.51 -1.78 -20.60
N ARG A 165 -6.98 -0.96 -21.52
CA ARG A 165 -7.16 0.50 -21.55
C ARG A 165 -8.21 0.84 -22.59
N LEU A 166 -9.19 1.68 -22.25
CA LEU A 166 -10.30 2.02 -23.13
C LEU A 166 -9.85 2.83 -24.38
N PRO A 167 -10.62 2.78 -25.49
CA PRO A 167 -10.33 3.59 -26.67
C PRO A 167 -10.48 5.10 -26.41
N ASN A 168 -9.42 5.87 -26.66
CA ASN A 168 -9.44 7.35 -26.56
C ASN A 168 -10.31 8.06 -27.62
N SER A 169 -10.91 7.32 -28.56
CA SER A 169 -11.73 7.85 -29.66
C SER A 169 -13.12 8.31 -29.25
N ILE A 170 -13.61 7.87 -28.09
CA ILE A 170 -14.92 8.24 -27.53
C ILE A 170 -14.70 8.70 -26.11
N LYS A 171 -15.12 9.93 -25.77
CA LYS A 171 -14.90 10.52 -24.46
C LYS A 171 -16.24 10.89 -23.81
N PRO A 172 -16.51 10.51 -22.55
CA PRO A 172 -17.65 11.04 -21.82
C PRO A 172 -17.47 12.54 -21.52
N ILE A 173 -18.60 13.24 -21.36
CA ILE A 173 -18.67 14.66 -20.99
C ILE A 173 -19.50 14.81 -19.72
N HIS A 174 -20.66 14.15 -19.69
CA HIS A 174 -21.65 14.28 -18.63
C HIS A 174 -22.41 12.97 -18.44
N TYR A 175 -22.69 12.64 -17.18
CA TYR A 175 -23.47 11.50 -16.73
C TYR A 175 -24.73 11.98 -16.00
N ILE A 176 -25.89 11.41 -16.33
CA ILE A 176 -27.08 11.44 -15.47
C ILE A 176 -27.27 10.00 -14.96
N LEU A 177 -27.16 9.82 -13.65
CA LEU A 177 -27.23 8.53 -12.98
C LEU A 177 -28.45 8.49 -12.06
N THR A 178 -29.45 7.68 -12.39
CA THR A 178 -30.63 7.47 -11.54
C THR A 178 -30.59 6.07 -10.95
N LEU A 179 -30.64 5.97 -9.62
CA LEU A 179 -30.53 4.73 -8.86
C LEU A 179 -31.72 4.54 -7.94
N HIS A 180 -32.20 3.31 -7.83
CA HIS A 180 -33.25 2.90 -6.88
C HIS A 180 -32.73 1.74 -6.00
N PRO A 181 -31.99 2.04 -4.92
CA PRO A 181 -31.61 1.06 -3.91
C PRO A 181 -32.81 0.59 -3.08
N ASN A 182 -33.01 -0.71 -2.99
CA ASN A 182 -34.01 -1.33 -2.15
C ASN A 182 -33.35 -2.11 -1.00
N MET A 183 -33.35 -1.48 0.18
CA MET A 183 -32.79 -2.02 1.42
C MET A 183 -33.54 -3.24 1.98
N THR A 184 -34.67 -3.64 1.39
CA THR A 184 -35.43 -4.84 1.78
C THR A 184 -35.08 -6.03 0.90
N THR A 185 -35.03 -5.85 -0.41
CA THR A 185 -34.67 -6.92 -1.37
C THR A 185 -33.16 -7.11 -1.54
N MET A 186 -32.35 -6.21 -0.96
CA MET A 186 -30.88 -6.21 -1.05
C MET A 186 -30.37 -6.04 -2.49
N SER A 187 -31.11 -5.28 -3.28
CA SER A 187 -30.83 -5.05 -4.70
C SER A 187 -31.13 -3.62 -5.12
N PHE A 188 -30.63 -3.22 -6.29
CA PHE A 188 -30.89 -1.91 -6.87
C PHE A 188 -31.09 -2.00 -8.38
N THR A 189 -31.90 -1.09 -8.91
CA THR A 189 -32.01 -0.84 -10.35
C THR A 189 -31.37 0.50 -10.67
N GLY A 190 -30.82 0.63 -11.88
CA GLY A 190 -30.19 1.86 -12.32
C GLY A 190 -30.45 2.17 -13.78
N THR A 191 -30.43 3.46 -14.09
CA THR A 191 -30.37 3.99 -15.45
C THR A 191 -29.23 4.99 -15.50
N VAL A 192 -28.28 4.77 -16.41
CA VAL A 192 -27.21 5.72 -16.70
C VAL A 192 -27.39 6.29 -18.11
N GLN A 193 -27.30 7.61 -18.20
CA GLN A 193 -27.30 8.38 -19.43
C GLN A 193 -25.95 9.07 -19.56
N ILE A 194 -25.23 8.80 -20.65
CA ILE A 194 -23.87 9.29 -20.87
C ILE A 194 -23.85 10.13 -22.15
N ASN A 195 -23.59 11.43 -22.00
CA ASN A 195 -23.27 12.31 -23.12
C ASN A 195 -21.81 12.06 -23.53
N LEU A 196 -21.62 11.57 -24.75
CA LEU A 196 -20.33 11.18 -25.33
C LEU A 196 -19.94 12.13 -26.46
N ASN A 197 -18.65 12.43 -26.58
CA ASN A 197 -18.04 13.04 -27.76
C ASN A 197 -17.26 11.99 -28.56
N ILE A 198 -17.65 11.79 -29.81
CA ILE A 198 -17.00 10.86 -30.74
C ILE A 198 -16.01 11.64 -31.61
N THR A 199 -14.72 11.40 -31.41
CA THR A 199 -13.63 12.08 -32.14
C THR A 199 -13.25 11.36 -33.45
N ALA A 200 -13.49 10.05 -33.52
CA ALA A 200 -13.30 9.21 -34.69
C ALA A 200 -14.52 8.31 -34.93
N ARG A 201 -14.90 8.16 -36.20
CA ARG A 201 -16.07 7.37 -36.62
C ARG A 201 -15.94 5.92 -36.15
N SER A 202 -16.92 5.42 -35.41
CA SER A 202 -16.92 4.06 -34.83
C SER A 202 -18.27 3.37 -35.02
N LYS A 203 -18.33 2.05 -34.79
CA LYS A 203 -19.58 1.30 -34.53
C LYS A 203 -19.70 0.87 -33.07
N ASN A 204 -18.61 0.91 -32.32
CA ASN A 204 -18.47 0.28 -31.02
C ASN A 204 -18.17 1.36 -29.98
N ILE A 205 -18.94 1.38 -28.88
CA ILE A 205 -18.62 2.13 -27.67
C ILE A 205 -18.15 1.09 -26.64
N VAL A 206 -16.89 1.16 -26.22
CA VAL A 206 -16.31 0.25 -25.23
C VAL A 206 -16.17 1.00 -23.91
N LEU A 207 -16.68 0.41 -22.84
CA LEU A 207 -16.68 0.98 -21.49
C LEU A 207 -16.67 -0.14 -20.44
N HIS A 208 -16.44 0.19 -19.18
CA HIS A 208 -16.40 -0.77 -18.08
C HIS A 208 -17.79 -1.06 -17.50
N SER A 209 -18.03 -2.31 -17.11
CA SER A 209 -19.21 -2.79 -16.38
C SER A 209 -18.92 -4.18 -15.79
N SER A 210 -19.05 -4.35 -14.49
CA SER A 210 -18.79 -5.61 -13.76
C SER A 210 -19.93 -5.92 -12.79
N ASP A 211 -20.34 -7.18 -12.69
CA ASP A 211 -21.46 -7.63 -11.84
C ASP A 211 -22.82 -6.89 -12.03
N LEU A 212 -23.03 -6.24 -13.18
CA LEU A 212 -24.28 -5.59 -13.55
C LEU A 212 -25.03 -6.39 -14.62
N ARG A 213 -26.33 -6.65 -14.43
CA ARG A 213 -27.18 -7.24 -15.48
C ARG A 213 -27.81 -6.11 -16.29
N ILE A 214 -27.28 -5.86 -17.49
CA ILE A 214 -27.83 -4.91 -18.45
C ILE A 214 -29.17 -5.42 -18.98
N THR A 215 -30.21 -4.60 -18.94
CA THR A 215 -31.55 -4.93 -19.44
C THR A 215 -31.86 -4.25 -20.78
N LYS A 216 -31.30 -3.06 -21.02
CA LYS A 216 -31.48 -2.32 -22.27
C LYS A 216 -30.29 -1.38 -22.52
N ALA A 217 -29.91 -1.20 -23.79
CA ALA A 217 -28.97 -0.17 -24.21
C ALA A 217 -29.45 0.48 -25.52
N ASN A 218 -29.43 1.80 -25.60
CA ASN A 218 -29.75 2.56 -26.81
C ASN A 218 -28.81 3.76 -27.00
N VAL A 219 -28.65 4.19 -28.24
CA VAL A 219 -27.83 5.35 -28.62
C VAL A 219 -28.69 6.33 -29.43
N LEU A 220 -28.76 7.56 -28.94
CA LEU A 220 -29.35 8.72 -29.61
C LEU A 220 -28.25 9.50 -30.33
N VAL A 221 -28.32 9.56 -31.66
CA VAL A 221 -27.32 10.23 -32.53
C VAL A 221 -27.74 11.66 -32.91
N PRO A 222 -26.80 12.51 -33.37
CA PRO A 222 -27.12 13.80 -33.98
C PRO A 222 -28.19 13.65 -35.06
N GLY A 223 -29.31 14.39 -34.92
CA GLY A 223 -30.48 14.28 -35.79
C GLY A 223 -31.72 13.66 -35.13
N GLY A 224 -31.62 13.12 -33.91
CA GLY A 224 -32.77 12.70 -33.11
C GLY A 224 -33.14 11.21 -33.24
N THR A 225 -32.47 10.45 -34.11
CA THR A 225 -32.67 9.01 -34.25
C THR A 225 -32.16 8.28 -33.02
N THR A 226 -33.03 7.53 -32.35
CA THR A 226 -32.66 6.58 -31.29
C THR A 226 -32.52 5.19 -31.90
N MET A 227 -31.42 4.50 -31.61
CA MET A 227 -31.16 3.13 -32.07
C MET A 227 -30.95 2.21 -30.86
N ASP A 228 -31.68 1.09 -30.80
CA ASP A 228 -31.33 0.01 -29.88
C ASP A 228 -29.99 -0.61 -30.29
N ALA A 229 -29.15 -0.96 -29.32
CA ALA A 229 -27.79 -1.43 -29.55
C ALA A 229 -27.58 -2.83 -28.96
N GLU A 230 -26.77 -3.67 -29.64
CA GLU A 230 -26.35 -4.95 -29.06
C GLU A 230 -25.29 -4.71 -27.98
N VAL A 231 -25.36 -5.47 -26.88
CA VAL A 231 -24.35 -5.44 -25.81
C VAL A 231 -23.55 -6.74 -25.84
N LEU A 232 -22.23 -6.62 -25.93
CA LEU A 232 -21.28 -7.72 -25.74
C LEU A 232 -20.60 -7.56 -24.38
N GLU A 233 -20.48 -8.64 -23.60
CA GLU A 233 -19.77 -8.65 -22.32
C GLU A 233 -18.40 -9.33 -22.46
N TYR A 234 -17.34 -8.72 -21.91
CA TYR A 234 -16.00 -9.29 -21.81
C TYR A 234 -15.49 -9.28 -20.34
N PRO A 235 -15.89 -10.27 -19.52
CA PRO A 235 -15.61 -10.28 -18.08
C PRO A 235 -14.13 -10.33 -17.68
N ARG A 236 -13.21 -10.59 -18.61
CA ARG A 236 -11.77 -10.65 -18.31
C ARG A 236 -11.18 -9.27 -18.01
N PHE A 237 -11.65 -8.23 -18.69
CA PHE A 237 -11.25 -6.83 -18.43
C PHE A 237 -12.39 -6.01 -17.80
N GLU A 238 -13.49 -6.69 -17.43
CA GLU A 238 -14.71 -6.03 -16.92
C GLU A 238 -15.28 -4.99 -17.91
N GLU A 239 -15.17 -5.28 -19.20
CA GLU A 239 -15.59 -4.40 -20.29
C GLU A 239 -16.91 -4.87 -20.90
N ILE A 240 -17.70 -3.92 -21.40
CA ILE A 240 -18.80 -4.14 -22.32
C ILE A 240 -18.58 -3.33 -23.61
N ALA A 241 -19.09 -3.86 -24.71
CA ALA A 241 -19.12 -3.14 -25.99
C ALA A 241 -20.57 -2.96 -26.43
N ILE A 242 -20.97 -1.69 -26.58
CA ILE A 242 -22.24 -1.29 -27.17
C ILE A 242 -22.04 -1.20 -28.68
N ILE A 243 -22.66 -2.13 -29.41
CA ILE A 243 -22.56 -2.27 -30.86
C ILE A 243 -23.74 -1.55 -31.50
N SER A 244 -23.48 -0.38 -32.07
CA SER A 244 -24.46 0.38 -32.84
C SER A 244 -24.70 -0.28 -34.20
N PRO A 245 -25.95 -0.39 -34.68
CA PRO A 245 -26.24 -0.97 -35.99
C PRO A 245 -25.59 -0.16 -37.12
N GLU A 246 -25.71 1.17 -37.03
CA GLU A 246 -25.07 2.13 -37.93
C GLU A 246 -23.77 2.68 -37.33
N SER A 247 -22.90 3.21 -38.19
CA SER A 247 -21.65 3.81 -37.74
C SER A 247 -21.88 5.23 -37.24
N LEU A 248 -21.59 5.43 -35.96
CA LEU A 248 -21.72 6.68 -35.22
C LEU A 248 -20.83 7.78 -35.85
N PRO A 249 -21.39 8.94 -36.22
CA PRO A 249 -20.63 10.05 -36.79
C PRO A 249 -19.75 10.72 -35.72
N LYS A 250 -18.83 11.58 -36.16
CA LYS A 250 -18.12 12.47 -35.23
C LYS A 250 -19.09 13.47 -34.60
N GLY A 251 -18.87 13.82 -33.34
CA GLY A 251 -19.72 14.75 -32.57
C GLY A 251 -20.40 14.08 -31.38
N ASN A 252 -21.43 14.72 -30.84
CA ASN A 252 -22.05 14.33 -29.58
C ASN A 252 -23.16 13.27 -29.77
N CYS A 253 -23.18 12.23 -28.94
CA CYS A 253 -24.32 11.31 -28.84
C CYS A 253 -24.69 11.05 -27.38
N LEU A 254 -25.90 10.55 -27.14
CA LEU A 254 -26.36 10.13 -25.81
C LEU A 254 -26.53 8.60 -25.79
N LEU A 255 -25.78 7.94 -24.92
CA LEU A 255 -25.89 6.51 -24.61
C LEU A 255 -26.76 6.34 -23.36
N THR A 256 -27.88 5.62 -23.46
CA THR A 256 -28.70 5.24 -22.30
C THR A 256 -28.57 3.75 -22.04
N ILE A 257 -28.28 3.37 -20.79
CA ILE A 257 -28.21 1.97 -20.35
C ILE A 257 -29.08 1.78 -19.10
N GLU A 258 -29.98 0.81 -19.16
CA GLU A 258 -30.79 0.33 -18.03
C GLU A 258 -30.22 -0.99 -17.51
N TYR A 259 -30.17 -1.16 -16.19
CA TYR A 259 -29.55 -2.33 -15.57
C TYR A 259 -30.06 -2.61 -14.15
N THR A 260 -29.76 -3.82 -13.66
CA THR A 260 -30.11 -4.27 -12.30
C THR A 260 -28.93 -5.01 -11.66
N SER A 261 -28.69 -4.82 -10.36
CA SER A 261 -27.74 -5.65 -9.59
C SER A 261 -28.16 -5.81 -8.13
N ASN A 262 -27.44 -6.69 -7.42
CA ASN A 262 -27.51 -6.81 -5.97
C ASN A 262 -26.49 -5.86 -5.32
N PHE A 263 -26.64 -5.54 -4.04
CA PHE A 263 -25.53 -4.90 -3.32
C PHE A 263 -24.30 -5.83 -3.32
N SER A 264 -23.11 -5.24 -3.47
CA SER A 264 -21.85 -5.97 -3.36
C SER A 264 -21.73 -6.66 -2.00
N SER A 265 -21.16 -7.87 -2.01
CA SER A 265 -20.86 -8.68 -0.82
C SER A 265 -19.44 -8.46 -0.29
N SER A 266 -18.75 -7.46 -0.85
CA SER A 266 -17.41 -7.00 -0.47
C SER A 266 -17.45 -5.50 -0.18
N TYR A 267 -16.35 -4.93 0.31
CA TYR A 267 -16.27 -3.50 0.62
C TYR A 267 -16.08 -2.58 -0.61
N TYR A 268 -16.16 -3.12 -1.83
CA TYR A 268 -15.99 -2.36 -3.07
C TYR A 268 -17.30 -2.34 -3.88
N GLY A 269 -17.51 -1.28 -4.66
CA GLY A 269 -18.71 -1.02 -5.44
C GLY A 269 -19.79 -0.36 -4.59
N PHE A 270 -21.06 -0.58 -4.93
CA PHE A 270 -22.20 -0.16 -4.10
C PHE A 270 -22.60 -1.31 -3.19
N TYR A 271 -22.35 -1.16 -1.89
CA TYR A 271 -22.43 -2.26 -0.92
C TYR A 271 -23.30 -1.90 0.29
N LYS A 272 -23.75 -2.94 1.00
CA LYS A 272 -24.65 -2.84 2.15
C LYS A 272 -23.85 -2.99 3.44
N ILE A 273 -24.04 -2.06 4.37
CA ILE A 273 -23.45 -2.05 5.71
C ILE A 273 -24.55 -2.35 6.74
N ASP A 274 -24.26 -3.28 7.63
CA ASP A 274 -25.12 -3.61 8.78
C ASP A 274 -24.51 -3.05 10.07
N TYR A 275 -25.33 -2.42 10.90
CA TYR A 275 -24.92 -1.86 12.19
C TYR A 275 -25.98 -2.08 13.27
N MET A 276 -25.62 -1.83 14.52
CA MET A 276 -26.54 -1.87 15.66
C MET A 276 -26.84 -0.42 16.08
N ASP A 277 -28.11 -0.12 16.36
CA ASP A 277 -28.54 1.13 17.01
C ASP A 277 -29.38 0.72 18.23
N LYS A 278 -28.88 1.00 19.44
CA LYS A 278 -29.57 0.69 20.71
C LYS A 278 -30.06 -0.77 20.81
N GLY A 279 -29.23 -1.71 20.33
CA GLY A 279 -29.54 -3.15 20.31
C GLY A 279 -30.45 -3.60 19.16
N SER A 280 -30.93 -2.71 18.30
CA SER A 280 -31.68 -3.05 17.08
C SER A 280 -30.76 -3.07 15.86
N LYS A 281 -30.86 -4.11 15.03
CA LYS A 281 -30.09 -4.18 13.78
C LYS A 281 -30.67 -3.22 12.74
N ARG A 282 -29.82 -2.35 12.18
CA ARG A 282 -30.12 -1.43 11.08
C ARG A 282 -29.16 -1.67 9.91
N SER A 283 -29.49 -1.08 8.77
CA SER A 283 -28.67 -1.14 7.55
C SER A 283 -28.60 0.22 6.87
N LEU A 284 -27.46 0.49 6.24
CA LEU A 284 -27.27 1.58 5.26
C LEU A 284 -26.56 1.02 4.02
N ALA A 285 -26.55 1.76 2.92
CA ALA A 285 -25.75 1.44 1.74
C ALA A 285 -24.81 2.60 1.40
N ALA A 286 -23.60 2.27 0.98
CA ALA A 286 -22.55 3.23 0.64
C ALA A 286 -21.69 2.73 -0.53
N THR A 287 -20.88 3.63 -1.08
CA THR A 287 -20.00 3.39 -2.23
C THR A 287 -18.53 3.46 -1.84
N GLN A 288 -17.73 2.53 -2.36
CA GLN A 288 -16.27 2.62 -2.41
C GLN A 288 -15.83 2.24 -3.83
N PHE A 289 -15.34 3.21 -4.60
CA PHE A 289 -15.07 3.03 -6.03
C PHE A 289 -13.60 3.03 -6.42
N GLU A 290 -12.72 3.60 -5.60
CA GLU A 290 -11.29 3.50 -5.89
C GLU A 290 -10.81 2.05 -5.72
N PRO A 291 -9.95 1.54 -6.63
CA PRO A 291 -9.49 2.18 -7.88
C PRO A 291 -10.43 1.96 -9.08
N THR A 292 -11.06 0.79 -9.17
CA THR A 292 -11.79 0.36 -10.38
C THR A 292 -13.13 -0.31 -10.06
N ALA A 293 -13.89 0.24 -9.11
CA ALA A 293 -15.15 -0.33 -8.64
C ALA A 293 -16.39 0.54 -8.94
N ALA A 294 -16.27 1.72 -9.56
CA ALA A 294 -17.44 2.47 -10.06
C ALA A 294 -18.23 1.67 -11.10
N ARG A 295 -17.51 0.91 -11.95
CA ARG A 295 -18.05 -0.09 -12.89
C ARG A 295 -18.94 -1.18 -12.28
N LYS A 296 -18.92 -1.35 -10.94
CA LYS A 296 -19.78 -2.30 -10.18
C LYS A 296 -21.06 -1.66 -9.65
N ALA A 297 -21.21 -0.34 -9.79
CA ALA A 297 -22.42 0.39 -9.45
C ALA A 297 -23.14 0.94 -10.69
N PHE A 298 -22.41 1.33 -11.74
CA PHE A 298 -22.97 1.78 -13.02
C PHE A 298 -21.96 1.57 -14.17
N PRO A 299 -22.44 1.28 -15.41
CA PRO A 299 -21.55 1.20 -16.57
C PRO A 299 -20.91 2.57 -16.87
N CYS A 300 -19.58 2.63 -16.96
CA CYS A 300 -18.87 3.90 -17.11
C CYS A 300 -17.47 3.76 -17.75
N PHE A 301 -16.86 4.89 -18.14
CA PHE A 301 -15.48 4.93 -18.63
C PHE A 301 -14.53 4.97 -17.44
N ASP A 302 -14.44 3.85 -16.74
CA ASP A 302 -13.82 3.76 -15.41
C ASP A 302 -12.28 3.79 -15.42
N GLU A 303 -11.71 4.92 -15.84
CA GLU A 303 -10.29 5.30 -15.73
C GLU A 303 -10.17 6.78 -15.31
N PRO A 304 -9.17 7.17 -14.49
CA PRO A 304 -9.11 8.51 -13.90
C PRO A 304 -9.07 9.67 -14.90
N ALA A 305 -8.46 9.49 -16.08
CA ALA A 305 -8.36 10.51 -17.12
C ALA A 305 -9.69 10.87 -17.81
N PHE A 306 -10.73 10.01 -17.75
CA PHE A 306 -12.04 10.28 -18.38
C PHE A 306 -12.94 11.20 -17.53
N LYS A 307 -12.35 12.24 -16.93
CA LYS A 307 -13.05 13.18 -16.07
C LYS A 307 -14.29 13.78 -16.74
N SER A 308 -15.42 13.70 -16.06
CA SER A 308 -16.74 14.11 -16.53
C SER A 308 -17.53 14.83 -15.44
N THR A 309 -18.66 15.42 -15.78
CA THR A 309 -19.62 15.94 -14.80
C THR A 309 -20.72 14.92 -14.51
N PHE A 310 -21.28 14.90 -13.31
CA PHE A 310 -22.27 13.91 -12.87
C PHE A 310 -23.47 14.60 -12.23
N GLN A 311 -24.67 14.33 -12.74
CA GLN A 311 -25.94 14.54 -12.03
C GLN A 311 -26.38 13.21 -11.45
N ILE A 312 -26.62 13.15 -10.15
CA ILE A 312 -26.98 11.92 -9.43
C ILE A 312 -28.39 12.08 -8.88
N ASN A 313 -29.22 11.05 -9.08
CA ASN A 313 -30.59 11.02 -8.60
C ASN A 313 -30.82 9.70 -7.83
N ILE A 314 -31.32 9.79 -6.60
CA ILE A 314 -31.54 8.63 -5.72
C ILE A 314 -33.03 8.51 -5.38
N ILE A 315 -33.62 7.37 -5.71
CA ILE A 315 -34.98 6.98 -5.26
C ILE A 315 -34.84 6.23 -3.94
N ARG A 316 -35.40 6.79 -2.87
CA ARG A 316 -35.44 6.20 -1.52
C ARG A 316 -36.87 6.05 -1.01
N LYS A 317 -37.04 5.19 -0.01
CA LYS A 317 -38.36 4.77 0.50
C LYS A 317 -39.21 5.91 1.04
N ASP A 318 -38.73 6.60 2.06
CA ASP A 318 -39.44 7.66 2.80
C ASP A 318 -38.44 8.49 3.62
N GLU A 319 -38.92 9.43 4.44
CA GLU A 319 -38.10 10.33 5.27
C GLU A 319 -37.32 9.65 6.41
N SER A 320 -37.56 8.37 6.71
CA SER A 320 -36.74 7.63 7.70
C SER A 320 -35.33 7.30 7.22
N MET A 321 -35.04 7.51 5.93
CA MET A 321 -33.71 7.46 5.36
C MET A 321 -33.39 8.79 4.67
N ILE A 322 -32.15 9.25 4.81
CA ILE A 322 -31.60 10.30 3.96
C ILE A 322 -30.83 9.69 2.79
N SER A 323 -30.62 10.48 1.74
CA SER A 323 -29.59 10.21 0.74
C SER A 323 -28.56 11.34 0.75
N LEU A 324 -27.28 10.97 0.56
CA LEU A 324 -26.17 11.89 0.35
C LEU A 324 -25.47 11.53 -0.96
N SER A 325 -24.85 12.53 -1.60
CA SER A 325 -23.95 12.36 -2.74
C SER A 325 -22.89 13.46 -2.74
N ASN A 326 -22.00 13.50 -3.73
CA ASN A 326 -20.92 14.49 -3.85
C ASN A 326 -21.39 15.94 -3.68
N MET A 327 -22.49 16.29 -4.35
CA MET A 327 -23.00 17.67 -4.45
C MET A 327 -24.14 17.95 -3.47
N PRO A 328 -24.52 19.23 -3.25
CA PRO A 328 -25.74 19.57 -2.53
C PRO A 328 -26.99 18.99 -3.22
N LYS A 329 -27.96 18.56 -2.41
CA LYS A 329 -29.28 18.13 -2.91
C LYS A 329 -30.06 19.34 -3.41
N ALA A 330 -30.35 19.38 -4.72
CA ALA A 330 -31.08 20.47 -5.35
C ALA A 330 -32.59 20.40 -5.08
N LYS A 331 -33.16 19.18 -5.07
CA LYS A 331 -34.60 18.97 -4.94
C LYS A 331 -34.93 17.58 -4.37
N THR A 332 -36.05 17.50 -3.66
CA THR A 332 -36.76 16.23 -3.40
C THR A 332 -38.13 16.30 -4.05
N SER A 333 -38.57 15.22 -4.68
CA SER A 333 -39.93 15.09 -5.23
C SER A 333 -40.51 13.70 -4.96
N THR A 334 -41.83 13.56 -5.02
CA THR A 334 -42.51 12.27 -4.81
C THR A 334 -42.72 11.57 -6.16
N THR A 335 -42.41 10.29 -6.26
CA THR A 335 -42.68 9.47 -7.45
C THR A 335 -44.16 9.08 -7.54
N SER A 336 -44.60 8.50 -8.67
CA SER A 336 -45.95 7.93 -8.82
C SER A 336 -46.31 6.91 -7.73
N ASP A 337 -45.30 6.24 -7.19
CA ASP A 337 -45.46 5.08 -6.30
C ASP A 337 -45.31 5.48 -4.82
N GLY A 338 -45.26 6.79 -4.53
CA GLY A 338 -45.13 7.36 -3.18
C GLY A 338 -43.71 7.37 -2.61
N LEU A 339 -42.70 6.97 -3.38
CA LEU A 339 -41.29 7.03 -3.01
C LEU A 339 -40.75 8.46 -3.15
N LEU A 340 -39.57 8.74 -2.58
CA LEU A 340 -38.92 10.04 -2.68
C LEU A 340 -37.72 9.98 -3.63
N LEU A 341 -37.75 10.81 -4.68
CA LEU A 341 -36.66 11.07 -5.60
C LEU A 341 -35.89 12.31 -5.12
N ASP A 342 -34.66 12.10 -4.65
CA ASP A 342 -33.70 13.16 -4.35
C ASP A 342 -32.83 13.41 -5.61
N GLU A 343 -32.85 14.64 -6.12
CA GLU A 343 -32.05 15.11 -7.26
C GLU A 343 -30.88 15.95 -6.72
N PHE A 344 -29.63 15.55 -6.99
CA PHE A 344 -28.42 16.27 -6.60
C PHE A 344 -27.95 17.22 -7.72
N SER A 345 -27.33 18.32 -7.33
CA SER A 345 -26.77 19.29 -8.27
C SER A 345 -25.67 18.65 -9.13
N THR A 346 -25.48 19.12 -10.37
CA THR A 346 -24.43 18.62 -11.26
C THR A 346 -23.04 18.90 -10.69
N SER A 347 -22.18 17.88 -10.67
CA SER A 347 -20.81 17.99 -10.16
C SER A 347 -19.91 18.84 -11.05
N VAL A 348 -18.81 19.33 -10.45
CA VAL A 348 -17.62 19.72 -11.21
C VAL A 348 -17.05 18.54 -12.00
N LYS A 349 -16.14 18.83 -12.93
CA LYS A 349 -15.49 17.80 -13.76
C LYS A 349 -14.52 16.95 -12.92
N MET A 350 -14.85 15.68 -12.69
CA MET A 350 -14.15 14.75 -11.81
C MET A 350 -14.07 13.32 -12.37
N SER A 351 -13.24 12.48 -11.79
CA SER A 351 -13.05 11.07 -12.20
C SER A 351 -14.15 10.15 -11.66
N THR A 352 -14.37 8.99 -12.28
CA THR A 352 -15.42 8.02 -11.88
C THR A 352 -15.24 7.46 -10.48
N TYR A 353 -13.99 7.23 -10.05
CA TYR A 353 -13.67 6.67 -8.72
C TYR A 353 -14.06 7.60 -7.54
N LEU A 354 -14.31 8.89 -7.83
CA LEU A 354 -14.73 9.89 -6.84
C LEU A 354 -16.25 10.06 -6.73
N VAL A 355 -17.02 9.39 -7.59
CA VAL A 355 -18.49 9.40 -7.50
C VAL A 355 -18.90 8.68 -6.22
N ALA A 356 -19.71 9.32 -5.38
CA ALA A 356 -20.18 8.69 -4.16
C ALA A 356 -21.65 8.97 -3.87
N PHE A 357 -22.30 7.99 -3.25
CA PHE A 357 -23.65 8.13 -2.73
C PHE A 357 -23.92 7.17 -1.57
N ILE A 358 -24.68 7.65 -0.60
CA ILE A 358 -25.01 6.94 0.65
C ILE A 358 -26.51 7.03 0.88
N VAL A 359 -27.13 5.93 1.33
CA VAL A 359 -28.54 5.88 1.71
C VAL A 359 -28.70 5.18 3.06
N GLY A 360 -29.30 5.85 4.04
CA GLY A 360 -29.53 5.28 5.37
C GLY A 360 -30.03 6.27 6.41
N ASP A 361 -30.22 5.76 7.64
CA ASP A 361 -30.48 6.57 8.84
C ASP A 361 -29.14 6.97 9.46
N ILE A 362 -28.75 8.22 9.23
CA ILE A 362 -27.54 8.88 9.75
C ILE A 362 -27.87 10.34 10.06
N LYS A 363 -27.13 10.95 11.00
CA LYS A 363 -27.32 12.31 11.48
C LYS A 363 -26.02 13.10 11.40
N ASN A 364 -26.12 14.42 11.27
CA ASN A 364 -24.98 15.33 11.17
C ASN A 364 -24.84 16.31 12.34
N THR A 365 -23.66 16.92 12.42
CA THR A 365 -23.44 18.25 13.01
C THR A 365 -22.68 19.07 11.98
N THR A 366 -23.04 20.36 11.84
CA THR A 366 -22.54 21.19 10.73
C THR A 366 -21.90 22.50 11.21
N ARG A 367 -21.03 23.07 10.38
CA ARG A 367 -20.47 24.42 10.52
C ARG A 367 -20.14 24.98 9.14
N GLU A 368 -20.47 26.24 8.92
CA GLU A 368 -20.09 26.97 7.72
C GLU A 368 -18.68 27.58 7.89
N THR A 369 -17.84 27.48 6.86
CA THR A 369 -16.58 28.24 6.74
C THR A 369 -16.30 28.56 5.28
N ASN A 370 -15.79 29.76 4.98
CA ASN A 370 -15.35 30.18 3.64
C ASN A 370 -16.37 29.87 2.51
N ASP A 371 -17.66 30.13 2.75
CA ASP A 371 -18.78 29.85 1.84
C ASP A 371 -19.05 28.33 1.59
N THR A 372 -18.49 27.45 2.42
CA THR A 372 -18.66 25.99 2.40
C THR A 372 -19.32 25.48 3.68
N LEU A 373 -20.41 24.73 3.55
CA LEU A 373 -21.05 24.03 4.67
C LEU A 373 -20.32 22.70 4.96
N VAL A 374 -19.53 22.64 6.02
CA VAL A 374 -18.86 21.41 6.49
C VAL A 374 -19.80 20.64 7.41
N SER A 375 -19.98 19.34 7.16
CA SER A 375 -20.84 18.46 7.95
C SER A 375 -20.09 17.20 8.36
N VAL A 376 -20.26 16.75 9.60
CA VAL A 376 -19.80 15.40 10.02
C VAL A 376 -21.01 14.53 10.32
N TYR A 377 -21.15 13.42 9.58
CA TYR A 377 -22.25 12.46 9.70
C TYR A 377 -21.82 11.18 10.42
N THR A 378 -22.74 10.61 11.19
CA THR A 378 -22.58 9.27 11.81
C THR A 378 -23.94 8.65 12.11
N VAL A 379 -23.96 7.40 12.57
CA VAL A 379 -25.18 6.71 13.03
C VAL A 379 -25.75 7.40 14.28
N PRO A 380 -27.09 7.40 14.50
CA PRO A 380 -27.72 8.25 15.51
C PRO A 380 -27.15 8.16 16.94
N GLU A 381 -26.71 6.98 17.37
CA GLU A 381 -26.17 6.72 18.71
C GLU A 381 -24.74 7.24 18.97
N LYS A 382 -24.01 7.70 17.94
CA LYS A 382 -22.61 8.18 18.07
C LYS A 382 -22.43 9.68 17.79
N THR A 383 -23.53 10.42 17.73
CA THR A 383 -23.56 11.85 17.37
C THR A 383 -22.83 12.77 18.35
N ASP A 384 -22.53 12.31 19.56
CA ASP A 384 -21.69 12.99 20.55
C ASP A 384 -20.20 13.00 20.17
N GLN A 385 -19.74 12.07 19.32
CA GLN A 385 -18.33 11.84 19.02
C GLN A 385 -17.80 12.63 17.80
N VAL A 386 -18.66 13.40 17.11
CA VAL A 386 -18.33 14.06 15.83
C VAL A 386 -17.66 15.43 15.99
N LYS A 387 -17.78 16.06 17.17
CA LYS A 387 -17.40 17.47 17.37
C LYS A 387 -15.94 17.75 17.03
N TYR A 388 -15.03 16.88 17.48
CA TYR A 388 -13.60 17.05 17.23
C TYR A 388 -13.26 17.00 15.73
N ALA A 389 -13.87 16.08 14.99
CA ALA A 389 -13.68 16.00 13.55
C ALA A 389 -14.17 17.27 12.83
N LEU A 390 -15.32 17.82 13.23
CA LEU A 390 -15.85 19.06 12.66
C LEU A 390 -14.93 20.26 12.96
N ASP A 391 -14.42 20.36 14.20
CA ASP A 391 -13.47 21.40 14.61
C ASP A 391 -12.15 21.32 13.82
N SER A 392 -11.62 20.11 13.61
CA SER A 392 -10.39 19.88 12.85
C SER A 392 -10.57 20.10 11.35
N ALA A 393 -11.67 19.59 10.77
CA ALA A 393 -11.92 19.69 9.33
C ALA A 393 -12.08 21.13 8.86
N VAL A 394 -12.77 21.98 9.63
CA VAL A 394 -12.91 23.41 9.34
C VAL A 394 -11.55 24.12 9.33
N LYS A 395 -10.72 23.90 10.36
CA LYS A 395 -9.37 24.49 10.43
C LYS A 395 -8.48 24.07 9.26
N LEU A 396 -8.52 22.79 8.89
CA LEU A 396 -7.72 22.23 7.81
C LEU A 396 -8.20 22.72 6.43
N LEU A 397 -9.52 22.79 6.20
CA LEU A 397 -10.09 23.30 4.95
C LEU A 397 -9.71 24.78 4.71
N ASP A 398 -9.76 25.59 5.76
CA ASP A 398 -9.34 26.99 5.74
C ASP A 398 -7.83 27.10 5.46
N PHE A 399 -7.01 26.28 6.11
CA PHE A 399 -5.57 26.22 5.88
C PHE A 399 -5.23 25.86 4.44
N TYR A 400 -5.78 24.77 3.89
CA TYR A 400 -5.48 24.34 2.53
C TYR A 400 -5.95 25.36 1.48
N SER A 401 -7.13 25.96 1.67
CA SER A 401 -7.64 27.02 0.77
C SER A 401 -6.69 28.23 0.73
N ASN A 402 -6.14 28.62 1.88
CA ASN A 402 -5.18 29.72 1.99
C ASN A 402 -3.79 29.34 1.46
N TYR A 403 -3.29 28.16 1.84
CA TYR A 403 -1.97 27.66 1.45
C TYR A 403 -1.88 27.49 -0.07
N TYR A 404 -2.79 26.74 -0.70
CA TYR A 404 -2.80 26.61 -2.16
C TYR A 404 -3.26 27.90 -2.86
N GLY A 405 -3.94 28.81 -2.16
CA GLY A 405 -4.53 30.01 -2.73
C GLY A 405 -5.56 29.70 -3.82
N ILE A 406 -6.28 28.59 -3.63
CA ILE A 406 -7.35 28.06 -4.46
C ILE A 406 -8.45 27.67 -3.48
N LYS A 407 -9.59 28.37 -3.50
CA LYS A 407 -10.75 28.01 -2.66
C LYS A 407 -11.21 26.58 -2.95
N TYR A 408 -11.71 25.90 -1.92
CA TYR A 408 -12.51 24.70 -2.14
C TYR A 408 -13.72 25.02 -3.06
N PRO A 409 -13.99 24.23 -4.11
CA PRO A 409 -14.90 24.66 -5.17
C PRO A 409 -16.38 24.28 -4.98
N LEU A 410 -16.74 23.53 -3.92
CA LEU A 410 -18.11 23.06 -3.69
C LEU A 410 -18.75 23.76 -2.49
N GLU A 411 -20.06 23.97 -2.54
CA GLU A 411 -20.86 24.65 -1.50
C GLU A 411 -20.95 23.86 -0.18
N LYS A 412 -20.63 22.57 -0.19
CA LYS A 412 -20.67 21.71 1.00
C LYS A 412 -19.58 20.65 0.98
N LEU A 413 -19.18 20.21 2.16
CA LEU A 413 -18.21 19.14 2.37
C LEU A 413 -18.67 18.24 3.52
N ASP A 414 -19.09 17.03 3.18
CA ASP A 414 -19.54 16.05 4.17
C ASP A 414 -18.42 15.04 4.48
N LEU A 415 -18.21 14.75 5.77
CA LEU A 415 -17.34 13.69 6.29
C LEU A 415 -18.22 12.64 6.97
N VAL A 416 -18.21 11.38 6.54
CA VAL A 416 -19.16 10.36 7.00
C VAL A 416 -18.46 9.18 7.67
N ALA A 417 -18.79 8.93 8.95
CA ALA A 417 -18.35 7.73 9.67
C ALA A 417 -19.18 6.51 9.22
N ILE A 418 -18.55 5.61 8.45
CA ILE A 418 -19.13 4.36 7.95
C ILE A 418 -18.81 3.22 8.94
N PRO A 419 -19.83 2.48 9.45
CA PRO A 419 -19.60 1.42 10.43
C PRO A 419 -18.77 0.22 9.96
N ASP A 420 -18.85 -0.16 8.67
CA ASP A 420 -18.08 -1.29 8.12
C ASP A 420 -17.38 -0.83 6.83
N PHE A 421 -16.10 -0.47 6.97
CA PHE A 421 -15.30 0.20 5.95
C PHE A 421 -13.86 -0.33 5.99
N GLN A 422 -13.37 -0.80 4.84
CA GLN A 422 -12.12 -1.57 4.77
C GLN A 422 -10.87 -0.68 4.88
N ALA A 423 -10.87 0.46 4.19
CA ALA A 423 -9.80 1.44 4.23
C ALA A 423 -9.86 2.28 5.52
N ALA A 424 -8.94 3.23 5.69
CA ALA A 424 -9.02 4.21 6.77
C ALA A 424 -10.07 5.30 6.46
N ALA A 425 -10.05 5.81 5.22
CA ALA A 425 -10.96 6.77 4.64
C ALA A 425 -10.93 6.68 3.08
N MET A 426 -11.60 7.60 2.38
CA MET A 426 -11.68 7.74 0.92
C MET A 426 -12.21 9.14 0.56
N GLU A 427 -11.54 9.84 -0.37
CA GLU A 427 -11.61 11.30 -0.51
C GLU A 427 -12.80 11.85 -1.31
N ASN A 428 -13.83 11.02 -1.56
CA ASN A 428 -14.85 11.26 -2.59
C ASN A 428 -15.35 12.72 -2.56
N TRP A 429 -15.27 13.43 -3.69
CA TRP A 429 -15.30 14.89 -3.67
C TRP A 429 -16.62 15.44 -3.07
N GLY A 430 -16.53 16.08 -1.91
CA GLY A 430 -17.68 16.62 -1.16
C GLY A 430 -18.45 15.61 -0.30
N LEU A 431 -18.08 14.32 -0.30
CA LEU A 431 -18.66 13.25 0.52
C LEU A 431 -17.55 12.25 0.96
N ILE A 432 -16.59 12.73 1.73
CA ILE A 432 -15.46 11.93 2.22
C ILE A 432 -16.01 10.87 3.19
N THR A 433 -15.62 9.60 3.00
CA THR A 433 -16.04 8.49 3.87
C THR A 433 -14.89 8.02 4.74
N PHE A 434 -15.15 7.75 6.01
CA PHE A 434 -14.16 7.30 6.99
C PHE A 434 -14.63 6.02 7.67
N ARG A 435 -13.70 5.16 8.07
CA ARG A 435 -13.96 4.18 9.14
C ARG A 435 -14.22 4.94 10.45
N GLU A 436 -15.12 4.44 11.29
CA GLU A 436 -15.49 5.09 12.56
C GLU A 436 -14.27 5.44 13.44
N THR A 437 -13.25 4.59 13.49
CA THR A 437 -11.99 4.81 14.23
C THR A 437 -11.11 5.93 13.70
N SER A 438 -11.33 6.36 12.46
CA SER A 438 -10.58 7.42 11.77
C SER A 438 -11.24 8.80 11.85
N LEU A 439 -12.45 8.89 12.43
CA LEU A 439 -13.24 10.13 12.47
C LEU A 439 -13.88 10.42 13.84
N LEU A 440 -14.33 9.40 14.58
CA LEU A 440 -15.06 9.59 15.83
C LEU A 440 -14.12 9.67 17.05
N TYR A 441 -14.31 10.69 17.87
CA TYR A 441 -13.47 10.96 19.04
C TYR A 441 -14.30 11.16 20.31
N ASN A 442 -13.88 10.53 21.41
CA ASN A 442 -14.44 10.69 22.74
C ASN A 442 -13.30 10.81 23.77
N GLU A 443 -13.35 11.81 24.66
CA GLU A 443 -12.26 12.12 25.59
C GLU A 443 -12.03 11.05 26.69
N ASP A 444 -13.01 10.20 26.96
CA ASP A 444 -12.91 9.14 27.98
C ASP A 444 -12.38 7.81 27.42
N SER A 445 -12.60 7.53 26.12
CA SER A 445 -12.20 6.26 25.47
C SER A 445 -11.05 6.38 24.46
N SER A 446 -10.89 7.55 23.82
CA SER A 446 -9.87 7.80 22.80
C SER A 446 -8.63 8.45 23.43
N SER A 447 -7.50 7.77 23.26
CA SER A 447 -6.18 8.26 23.65
C SER A 447 -5.75 9.47 22.81
N ILE A 448 -4.71 10.17 23.26
CA ILE A 448 -4.10 11.25 22.47
C ILE A 448 -3.54 10.77 21.12
N LYS A 449 -3.15 9.49 21.03
CA LYS A 449 -2.72 8.87 19.77
C LYS A 449 -3.88 8.60 18.81
N ASP A 450 -5.05 8.22 19.33
CA ASP A 450 -6.26 8.13 18.52
C ASP A 450 -6.63 9.53 17.98
N LYS A 451 -6.50 10.57 18.82
CA LYS A 451 -6.69 11.99 18.42
C LYS A 451 -5.72 12.40 17.30
N GLN A 452 -4.44 12.06 17.42
CA GLN A 452 -3.42 12.28 16.37
C GLN A 452 -3.81 11.57 15.06
N THR A 453 -4.19 10.29 15.15
CA THR A 453 -4.55 9.45 13.99
C THR A 453 -5.78 9.99 13.25
N ILE A 454 -6.83 10.41 13.98
CA ILE A 454 -8.02 11.06 13.41
C ILE A 454 -7.66 12.37 12.72
N THR A 455 -6.77 13.17 13.32
CA THR A 455 -6.38 14.47 12.74
C THR A 455 -5.54 14.30 11.47
N ILE A 456 -4.64 13.33 11.47
CA ILE A 456 -3.85 12.94 10.29
C ILE A 456 -4.78 12.45 9.16
N ALA A 457 -5.72 11.55 9.45
CA ALA A 457 -6.68 11.06 8.46
C ALA A 457 -7.50 12.23 7.86
N ILE A 458 -8.07 13.10 8.69
CA ILE A 458 -8.81 14.27 8.19
C ILE A 458 -7.92 15.19 7.33
N ALA A 459 -6.65 15.39 7.69
CA ALA A 459 -5.71 16.19 6.91
C ALA A 459 -5.35 15.55 5.56
N HIS A 460 -5.22 14.23 5.52
CA HIS A 460 -5.01 13.44 4.30
C HIS A 460 -6.17 13.66 3.32
N GLU A 461 -7.39 13.31 3.71
CA GLU A 461 -8.60 13.40 2.86
C GLU A 461 -8.92 14.82 2.39
N LEU A 462 -8.59 15.83 3.21
CA LEU A 462 -8.74 17.23 2.85
C LEU A 462 -7.67 17.69 1.86
N THR A 463 -6.46 17.12 1.89
CA THR A 463 -5.45 17.38 0.86
C THR A 463 -5.91 16.86 -0.50
N HIS A 464 -6.52 15.67 -0.55
CA HIS A 464 -6.99 15.06 -1.79
C HIS A 464 -7.99 15.93 -2.57
N GLN A 465 -8.73 16.82 -1.88
CA GLN A 465 -9.61 17.80 -2.52
C GLN A 465 -8.87 18.70 -3.53
N TRP A 466 -7.55 18.85 -3.40
CA TRP A 466 -6.64 19.43 -4.40
C TRP A 466 -5.78 18.37 -5.12
N PHE A 467 -5.16 17.44 -4.39
CA PHE A 467 -4.26 16.38 -4.90
C PHE A 467 -4.95 15.02 -5.01
N GLY A 468 -5.74 14.85 -6.07
CA GLY A 468 -6.52 13.64 -6.35
C GLY A 468 -7.84 14.00 -7.02
N ASN A 469 -8.50 15.04 -6.50
CA ASN A 469 -9.80 15.52 -6.99
C ASN A 469 -9.65 16.62 -8.05
N LEU A 470 -9.10 17.78 -7.66
CA LEU A 470 -8.91 18.92 -8.55
C LEU A 470 -7.89 18.60 -9.65
N VAL A 471 -6.72 18.12 -9.28
CA VAL A 471 -5.69 17.58 -10.18
C VAL A 471 -5.51 16.11 -9.83
N THR A 472 -5.48 15.24 -10.84
CA THR A 472 -5.46 13.77 -10.66
C THR A 472 -4.34 13.18 -11.52
N MET A 473 -3.75 12.06 -11.11
CA MET A 473 -2.92 11.28 -12.03
C MET A 473 -3.68 10.90 -13.32
N GLU A 474 -2.98 10.86 -14.46
CA GLU A 474 -3.56 10.43 -15.74
C GLU A 474 -3.85 8.91 -15.75
N TRP A 475 -3.00 8.14 -15.07
CA TRP A 475 -3.17 6.71 -14.87
C TRP A 475 -2.48 6.28 -13.57
N TRP A 476 -2.87 5.12 -13.05
CA TRP A 476 -2.44 4.58 -11.75
C TRP A 476 -0.94 4.37 -11.59
N ASN A 477 -0.15 4.40 -12.68
CA ASN A 477 1.32 4.39 -12.59
C ASN A 477 1.85 5.58 -11.79
N ASP A 478 1.14 6.70 -11.81
CA ASP A 478 1.49 7.94 -11.12
C ASP A 478 0.59 8.18 -9.87
N LEU A 479 0.02 7.12 -9.27
CA LEU A 479 -0.83 7.21 -8.05
C LEU A 479 -0.18 8.03 -6.93
N TRP A 480 1.14 7.97 -6.80
CA TRP A 480 1.91 8.75 -5.82
C TRP A 480 1.75 10.28 -5.95
N LEU A 481 1.27 10.81 -7.09
CA LEU A 481 0.91 12.23 -7.25
C LEU A 481 -0.31 12.62 -6.41
N ASN A 482 -1.21 11.69 -6.13
CA ASN A 482 -2.26 11.86 -5.14
C ASN A 482 -1.66 11.51 -3.76
N GLU A 483 -1.28 10.25 -3.58
CA GLU A 483 -1.03 9.66 -2.25
C GLU A 483 0.21 10.18 -1.56
N GLY A 484 1.29 10.40 -2.31
CA GLY A 484 2.53 10.97 -1.80
C GLY A 484 2.36 12.43 -1.41
N PHE A 485 1.48 13.18 -2.10
CA PHE A 485 1.14 14.56 -1.76
C PHE A 485 0.20 14.64 -0.55
N ALA A 486 -0.85 13.83 -0.51
CA ALA A 486 -1.73 13.71 0.65
C ALA A 486 -0.94 13.34 1.90
N THR A 487 -0.11 12.30 1.82
CA THR A 487 0.80 11.88 2.90
C THR A 487 1.83 12.96 3.25
N TYR A 488 2.36 13.74 2.31
CA TYR A 488 3.28 14.84 2.66
C TYR A 488 2.56 15.96 3.42
N MET A 489 1.38 16.35 2.94
CA MET A 489 0.60 17.46 3.48
C MET A 489 -0.13 17.11 4.79
N GLU A 490 -0.43 15.84 5.07
CA GLU A 490 -0.97 15.41 6.37
C GLU A 490 0.02 15.78 7.49
N TYR A 491 1.30 15.44 7.33
CA TYR A 491 2.31 15.72 8.34
C TYR A 491 2.62 17.21 8.44
N PHE A 492 2.76 17.90 7.31
CA PHE A 492 3.07 19.33 7.24
C PHE A 492 1.95 20.22 7.79
N SER A 493 0.69 19.95 7.45
CA SER A 493 -0.45 20.71 7.98
C SER A 493 -0.68 20.44 9.46
N VAL A 494 -0.53 19.18 9.91
CA VAL A 494 -0.72 18.82 11.32
C VAL A 494 0.40 19.37 12.19
N SER A 495 1.66 19.38 11.75
CA SER A 495 2.74 20.03 12.52
C SER A 495 2.55 21.54 12.61
N SER A 496 1.98 22.16 11.57
CA SER A 496 1.71 23.60 11.51
C SER A 496 0.51 24.05 12.37
N LEU A 497 -0.60 23.31 12.32
CA LEU A 497 -1.88 23.69 12.94
C LEU A 497 -2.13 23.05 14.32
N PHE A 498 -1.53 21.90 14.57
CA PHE A 498 -1.70 21.10 15.77
C PHE A 498 -0.33 20.62 16.30
N PRO A 499 0.61 21.54 16.60
CA PRO A 499 1.97 21.19 17.03
C PRO A 499 1.98 20.33 18.31
N GLU A 500 0.93 20.39 19.14
CA GLU A 500 0.75 19.51 20.29
C GLU A 500 0.60 18.01 19.93
N LEU A 501 0.28 17.71 18.66
CA LEU A 501 0.14 16.36 18.12
C LEU A 501 1.43 15.81 17.48
N ASN A 502 2.57 16.54 17.55
CA ASN A 502 3.92 16.05 17.25
C ASN A 502 4.02 15.05 16.06
N SER A 503 3.40 15.39 14.93
CA SER A 503 3.17 14.48 13.81
C SER A 503 4.48 14.03 13.13
N GLU A 504 5.53 14.84 13.22
CA GLU A 504 6.86 14.60 12.64
C GLU A 504 7.52 13.30 13.15
N ASN A 505 7.34 12.96 14.44
CA ASN A 505 7.83 11.70 15.00
C ASN A 505 7.10 10.47 14.42
N SER A 506 5.80 10.61 14.12
CA SER A 506 5.05 9.57 13.41
C SER A 506 5.57 9.40 11.98
N PHE A 507 5.79 10.51 11.27
CA PHE A 507 6.35 10.44 9.91
C PHE A 507 7.74 9.81 9.88
N LEU A 508 8.64 10.21 10.79
CA LEU A 508 9.98 9.64 10.94
C LEU A 508 9.92 8.11 11.08
N LYS A 509 9.02 7.60 11.93
CA LYS A 509 8.79 6.17 12.11
C LYS A 509 8.29 5.48 10.83
N MET A 510 7.31 6.08 10.14
CA MET A 510 6.80 5.52 8.88
C MET A 510 7.90 5.44 7.82
N ARG A 511 8.78 6.45 7.73
CA ARG A 511 9.90 6.47 6.78
C ARG A 511 10.92 5.35 7.02
N PHE A 512 11.20 4.98 8.27
CA PHE A 512 11.99 3.78 8.58
C PHE A 512 11.32 2.49 8.08
N MET A 513 9.99 2.39 8.15
CA MET A 513 9.25 1.22 7.64
C MET A 513 9.30 1.16 6.10
N ALA A 514 9.14 2.30 5.42
CA ALA A 514 9.26 2.39 3.97
C ALA A 514 10.66 2.01 3.47
N LEU A 515 11.73 2.52 4.11
CA LEU A 515 13.12 2.13 3.80
C LEU A 515 13.36 0.62 4.00
N LYS A 516 12.77 0.01 5.02
CA LYS A 516 12.88 -1.45 5.21
C LYS A 516 12.25 -2.23 4.06
N LYS A 517 11.07 -1.82 3.57
CA LYS A 517 10.38 -2.45 2.43
C LYS A 517 11.11 -2.22 1.11
N ASP A 518 11.54 -0.99 0.86
CA ASP A 518 12.21 -0.58 -0.39
C ASP A 518 13.64 -1.14 -0.52
N SER A 519 14.22 -1.65 0.57
CA SER A 519 15.50 -2.37 0.55
C SER A 519 15.45 -3.78 -0.04
N LEU A 520 14.26 -4.30 -0.34
CA LEU A 520 14.06 -5.63 -0.91
C LEU A 520 14.24 -5.61 -2.44
N ASN A 521 14.68 -6.74 -3.01
CA ASN A 521 14.81 -6.88 -4.46
C ASN A 521 13.43 -6.78 -5.16
N ALA A 522 12.39 -7.30 -4.52
CA ALA A 522 10.98 -7.22 -4.93
C ALA A 522 10.36 -5.80 -4.83
N SER A 523 11.13 -4.77 -4.48
CA SER A 523 10.65 -3.37 -4.54
C SER A 523 10.51 -2.89 -5.99
N HIS A 524 9.64 -1.91 -6.22
CA HIS A 524 9.40 -1.29 -7.53
C HIS A 524 9.70 0.22 -7.52
N PRO A 525 9.88 0.86 -8.70
CA PRO A 525 9.87 2.31 -8.81
C PRO A 525 8.53 2.91 -8.33
N ILE A 526 8.54 4.13 -7.80
CA ILE A 526 7.32 4.82 -7.35
C ILE A 526 6.37 5.03 -8.54
N SER A 527 6.92 5.32 -9.73
CA SER A 527 6.16 5.32 -10.99
C SER A 527 6.57 4.12 -11.84
N THR A 528 5.67 3.15 -12.03
CA THR A 528 5.92 1.91 -12.78
C THR A 528 4.75 1.51 -13.68
N ASP A 529 5.03 0.75 -14.74
CA ASP A 529 4.05 0.32 -15.75
C ASP A 529 2.98 -0.62 -15.15
N ILE A 530 1.70 -0.31 -15.35
CA ILE A 530 0.56 -1.07 -14.80
C ILE A 530 -0.40 -1.49 -15.91
N ARG A 531 -0.81 -2.77 -15.91
CA ARG A 531 -1.59 -3.39 -16.99
C ARG A 531 -2.84 -4.17 -16.54
N SER A 532 -3.01 -4.44 -15.25
CA SER A 532 -4.19 -5.13 -14.70
C SER A 532 -4.70 -4.51 -13.38
N PRO A 533 -5.96 -4.76 -12.98
CA PRO A 533 -6.51 -4.25 -11.71
C PRO A 533 -5.74 -4.69 -10.47
N GLU A 534 -5.19 -5.91 -10.46
CA GLU A 534 -4.36 -6.40 -9.34
C GLU A 534 -3.10 -5.55 -9.17
N GLN A 535 -2.46 -5.17 -10.28
CA GLN A 535 -1.30 -4.28 -10.27
C GLN A 535 -1.66 -2.83 -9.89
N ILE A 536 -2.91 -2.40 -10.09
CA ILE A 536 -3.38 -1.10 -9.60
C ILE A 536 -3.49 -1.13 -8.08
N GLU A 537 -4.16 -2.15 -7.51
CA GLU A 537 -4.26 -2.36 -6.06
C GLU A 537 -2.87 -2.50 -5.40
N GLU A 538 -1.93 -3.18 -6.06
CA GLU A 538 -0.54 -3.30 -5.58
C GLU A 538 0.17 -1.95 -5.43
N MET A 539 -0.25 -0.87 -6.09
CA MET A 539 0.31 0.47 -5.90
C MET A 539 -0.12 1.15 -4.61
N PHE A 540 -1.22 0.71 -3.97
CA PHE A 540 -1.72 1.28 -2.71
C PHE A 540 -0.88 0.76 -1.53
N ASN A 541 0.37 1.24 -1.49
CA ASN A 541 1.41 0.68 -0.64
C ASN A 541 2.42 1.75 -0.18
N ASP A 542 3.23 1.43 0.86
CA ASP A 542 4.17 2.35 1.51
C ASP A 542 5.12 3.14 0.56
N LEU A 543 5.34 2.69 -0.67
CA LEU A 543 6.14 3.41 -1.66
C LEU A 543 5.36 4.60 -2.26
N SER A 544 4.11 4.42 -2.67
CA SER A 544 3.29 5.51 -3.22
C SER A 544 2.99 6.57 -2.17
N TYR A 545 2.66 6.15 -0.95
CA TYR A 545 2.38 7.01 0.21
C TYR A 545 3.67 7.57 0.82
N ILE A 546 4.42 6.73 1.55
CA ILE A 546 5.50 7.19 2.44
C ILE A 546 6.78 7.54 1.68
N LYS A 547 7.21 6.74 0.68
CA LYS A 547 8.37 7.11 -0.15
C LYS A 547 8.05 8.33 -1.02
N GLY A 548 6.85 8.41 -1.60
CA GLY A 548 6.33 9.60 -2.27
C GLY A 548 6.44 10.86 -1.40
N ALA A 549 5.86 10.84 -0.19
CA ALA A 549 5.97 11.96 0.74
C ALA A 549 7.42 12.26 1.18
N SER A 550 8.25 11.24 1.32
CA SER A 550 9.66 11.41 1.72
C SER A 550 10.49 12.12 0.66
N ILE A 551 10.27 11.83 -0.62
CA ILE A 551 10.99 12.50 -1.70
C ILE A 551 10.50 13.95 -1.88
N LEU A 552 9.23 14.24 -1.53
CA LEU A 552 8.72 15.62 -1.44
C LEU A 552 9.32 16.38 -0.25
N LEU A 553 9.43 15.78 0.94
CA LEU A 553 10.13 16.38 2.09
C LEU A 553 11.61 16.68 1.78
N MET A 554 12.30 15.72 1.16
CA MET A 554 13.69 15.90 0.71
C MET A 554 13.81 17.05 -0.29
N LEU A 555 12.88 17.15 -1.25
CA LEU A 555 12.86 18.20 -2.27
C LEU A 555 12.54 19.58 -1.68
N LYS A 556 11.57 19.67 -0.75
CA LYS A 556 11.24 20.88 0.01
C LYS A 556 12.42 21.35 0.86
N THR A 557 13.14 20.42 1.50
CA THR A 557 14.35 20.73 2.26
C THR A 557 15.47 21.23 1.34
N PHE A 558 15.58 20.69 0.12
CA PHE A 558 16.61 21.10 -0.84
C PHE A 558 16.33 22.43 -1.56
N LEU A 559 15.07 22.75 -1.85
CA LEU A 559 14.67 23.97 -2.59
C LEU A 559 14.36 25.18 -1.70
N SER A 560 14.17 24.99 -0.38
CA SER A 560 13.43 25.86 0.56
C SER A 560 11.90 25.73 0.47
N GLU A 561 11.24 26.11 1.57
CA GLU A 561 9.78 26.04 1.72
C GLU A 561 9.05 26.97 0.74
N ASP A 562 9.46 28.24 0.65
CA ASP A 562 8.83 29.24 -0.24
C ASP A 562 8.86 28.79 -1.71
N MET A 563 10.02 28.32 -2.18
CA MET A 563 10.18 27.85 -3.56
C MET A 563 9.35 26.61 -3.86
N PHE A 564 9.31 25.66 -2.91
CA PHE A 564 8.47 24.48 -3.02
C PHE A 564 6.98 24.88 -3.05
N HIS A 565 6.53 25.69 -2.10
CA HIS A 565 5.16 26.18 -1.96
C HIS A 565 4.66 26.91 -3.22
N LEU A 566 5.45 27.85 -3.75
CA LEU A 566 5.15 28.55 -5.01
C LEU A 566 5.02 27.59 -6.19
N SER A 567 5.87 26.56 -6.26
CA SER A 567 5.83 25.55 -7.32
C SER A 567 4.57 24.67 -7.24
N ILE A 568 4.21 24.20 -6.04
CA ILE A 568 3.00 23.41 -5.77
C ILE A 568 1.75 24.20 -6.12
N ARG A 569 1.71 25.49 -5.77
CA ARG A 569 0.62 26.40 -6.18
C ARG A 569 0.55 26.57 -7.69
N SER A 570 1.68 26.81 -8.37
CA SER A 570 1.72 26.96 -9.83
C SER A 570 1.27 25.67 -10.55
N TYR A 571 1.68 24.50 -10.06
CA TYR A 571 1.25 23.20 -10.57
C TYR A 571 -0.26 23.03 -10.47
N LEU A 572 -0.85 23.22 -9.29
CA LEU A 572 -2.30 23.11 -9.10
C LEU A 572 -3.07 24.10 -9.98
N GLN A 573 -2.65 25.36 -10.02
CA GLN A 573 -3.30 26.41 -10.84
C GLN A 573 -3.28 26.09 -12.34
N SER A 574 -2.22 25.46 -12.85
CA SER A 574 -2.06 25.15 -14.27
C SER A 574 -2.89 23.92 -14.72
N HIS A 575 -3.24 23.03 -13.80
CA HIS A 575 -3.83 21.72 -14.13
C HIS A 575 -5.24 21.46 -13.55
N GLN A 576 -5.90 22.49 -13.01
CA GLN A 576 -7.24 22.36 -12.40
C GLN A 576 -8.26 21.66 -13.31
N TYR A 577 -8.98 20.67 -12.77
CA TYR A 577 -9.97 19.83 -13.47
C TYR A 577 -9.38 18.99 -14.63
N GLY A 578 -8.06 18.92 -14.71
CA GLY A 578 -7.28 18.09 -15.62
C GLY A 578 -6.72 16.83 -14.97
N SER A 579 -5.86 16.16 -15.71
CA SER A 579 -5.05 15.02 -15.24
C SER A 579 -3.59 15.25 -15.63
N THR A 580 -2.65 14.64 -14.89
CA THR A 580 -1.21 14.89 -15.02
C THR A 580 -0.35 13.64 -14.86
N THR A 581 0.88 13.70 -15.36
CA THR A 581 1.94 12.71 -15.13
C THR A 581 3.04 13.25 -14.22
N SER A 582 3.94 12.39 -13.74
CA SER A 582 5.15 12.79 -12.98
C SER A 582 5.89 13.96 -13.63
N ASP A 583 6.03 13.96 -14.96
CA ASP A 583 6.76 15.01 -15.67
C ASP A 583 6.06 16.37 -15.65
N SER A 584 4.73 16.41 -15.55
CA SER A 584 3.93 17.65 -15.47
C SER A 584 4.21 18.42 -14.17
N LEU A 585 4.40 17.69 -13.07
CA LEU A 585 4.83 18.25 -11.79
C LEU A 585 6.25 18.81 -11.90
N TRP A 586 7.19 18.03 -12.43
CA TRP A 586 8.58 18.45 -12.51
C TRP A 586 8.82 19.64 -13.45
N ASP A 587 8.04 19.77 -14.53
CA ASP A 587 8.05 20.98 -15.37
C ASP A 587 7.54 22.20 -14.60
N SER A 588 6.46 22.05 -13.81
CA SER A 588 5.92 23.13 -12.98
C SER A 588 6.93 23.62 -11.94
N LEU A 589 7.72 22.71 -11.35
CA LEU A 589 8.82 23.06 -10.44
C LEU A 589 9.99 23.72 -11.19
N ASN A 590 10.39 23.20 -12.35
CA ASN A 590 11.48 23.79 -13.16
C ASN A 590 11.18 25.22 -13.62
N VAL A 591 9.91 25.57 -13.89
CA VAL A 591 9.49 26.95 -14.20
C VAL A 591 9.79 27.90 -13.04
N VAL A 592 9.53 27.48 -11.79
CA VAL A 592 9.76 28.31 -10.61
C VAL A 592 11.24 28.34 -10.21
N THR A 593 11.96 27.21 -10.28
CA THR A 593 13.41 27.16 -10.02
C THR A 593 14.27 27.74 -11.16
N LYS A 594 13.66 28.09 -12.30
CA LYS A 594 14.35 28.53 -13.53
C LYS A 594 15.43 27.54 -13.98
N GLU A 595 15.10 26.25 -13.87
CA GLU A 595 15.99 25.09 -14.10
C GLU A 595 17.28 25.05 -13.26
N ASN A 596 17.41 25.89 -12.21
CA ASN A 596 18.58 25.93 -11.35
C ASN A 596 18.19 25.80 -9.87
N PRO A 597 18.19 24.58 -9.29
CA PRO A 597 18.59 23.31 -9.90
C PRO A 597 17.52 22.73 -10.84
N ASN A 598 17.94 21.88 -11.78
CA ASN A 598 17.02 21.13 -12.65
C ASN A 598 16.38 19.98 -11.85
N VAL A 599 15.15 20.22 -11.41
CA VAL A 599 14.38 19.33 -10.55
C VAL A 599 14.00 18.05 -11.31
N LYS A 600 13.55 18.16 -12.57
CA LYS A 600 13.15 17.00 -13.38
C LYS A 600 14.26 15.94 -13.46
N ASN A 601 15.50 16.34 -13.77
CA ASN A 601 16.62 15.40 -13.87
C ASN A 601 17.00 14.78 -12.52
N MET A 602 16.82 15.51 -11.40
CA MET A 602 16.99 14.97 -10.06
C MET A 602 15.89 13.96 -9.71
N MET A 603 14.63 14.36 -9.83
CA MET A 603 13.49 13.58 -9.32
C MET A 603 13.17 12.36 -10.17
N LYS A 604 13.50 12.34 -11.47
CA LYS A 604 13.46 11.10 -12.28
C LYS A 604 14.30 9.98 -11.67
N THR A 605 15.44 10.29 -11.05
CA THR A 605 16.25 9.27 -10.37
C THR A 605 15.54 8.69 -9.13
N TRP A 606 14.61 9.41 -8.52
CA TRP A 606 13.88 9.01 -7.33
C TRP A 606 12.54 8.33 -7.61
N THR A 607 11.85 8.69 -8.70
CA THR A 607 10.56 8.08 -9.07
C THR A 607 10.68 6.87 -9.99
N GLN A 608 11.66 6.85 -10.91
CA GLN A 608 11.80 5.81 -11.95
C GLN A 608 12.77 4.66 -11.57
N LYS A 609 13.29 4.65 -10.33
CA LYS A 609 14.21 3.62 -9.83
C LYS A 609 13.69 3.00 -8.53
N ALA A 610 13.74 1.67 -8.45
CA ALA A 610 13.42 0.93 -7.23
C ALA A 610 14.56 1.07 -6.20
N GLY A 611 14.23 1.01 -4.90
CA GLY A 611 15.20 1.19 -3.83
C GLY A 611 15.66 2.63 -3.64
N TYR A 612 16.72 2.77 -2.85
CA TYR A 612 17.36 4.02 -2.44
C TYR A 612 18.87 3.80 -2.26
N PRO A 613 19.67 4.88 -2.22
CA PRO A 613 21.10 4.75 -2.02
C PRO A 613 21.50 4.54 -0.55
N LEU A 614 22.50 3.69 -0.34
CA LEU A 614 23.43 3.77 0.78
C LEU A 614 24.52 4.77 0.42
N VAL A 615 24.77 5.74 1.30
CA VAL A 615 25.87 6.69 1.21
C VAL A 615 26.97 6.27 2.18
N THR A 616 28.14 5.85 1.67
CA THR A 616 29.34 5.68 2.49
C THR A 616 30.07 7.02 2.59
N ALA A 617 30.24 7.55 3.80
CA ALA A 617 30.95 8.80 4.08
C ALA A 617 32.23 8.51 4.87
N LEU A 618 33.39 8.60 4.22
CA LEU A 618 34.70 8.34 4.81
C LEU A 618 35.45 9.65 5.00
N ARG A 619 35.90 9.92 6.22
CA ARG A 619 36.65 11.13 6.56
C ARG A 619 38.15 10.88 6.53
N LYS A 620 38.92 11.83 5.99
CA LYS A 620 40.38 11.88 6.06
C LYS A 620 40.84 13.33 6.30
N GLY A 621 41.10 13.68 7.56
CA GLY A 621 41.45 15.06 7.95
C GLY A 621 40.30 16.03 7.70
N GLU A 622 40.54 17.00 6.81
CA GLU A 622 39.61 18.03 6.32
C GLU A 622 38.89 17.65 5.00
N GLU A 623 39.01 16.39 4.57
CA GLU A 623 38.28 15.85 3.42
C GLU A 623 37.24 14.81 3.88
N ILE A 624 36.02 14.85 3.33
CA ILE A 624 35.07 13.75 3.38
C ILE A 624 34.86 13.22 1.97
N THR A 625 35.29 11.98 1.71
CA THR A 625 34.94 11.25 0.50
C THR A 625 33.57 10.60 0.70
N VAL A 626 32.62 10.91 -0.18
CA VAL A 626 31.29 10.29 -0.21
C VAL A 626 31.16 9.36 -1.42
N ARG A 627 30.53 8.19 -1.22
CA ARG A 627 30.21 7.22 -2.28
C ARG A 627 28.76 6.78 -2.15
N GLN A 628 28.04 6.62 -3.26
CA GLN A 628 26.71 6.04 -3.29
C GLN A 628 26.69 4.65 -3.96
N GLU A 629 25.87 3.75 -3.43
CA GLU A 629 25.53 2.44 -4.01
C GLU A 629 24.06 2.12 -3.68
N ARG A 630 23.37 1.27 -4.46
CA ARG A 630 21.99 0.87 -4.10
C ARG A 630 22.03 0.07 -2.80
N PHE A 631 21.20 0.44 -1.82
CA PHE A 631 21.05 -0.40 -0.63
C PHE A 631 20.11 -1.58 -0.94
N LEU A 632 20.58 -2.80 -0.66
CA LEU A 632 19.83 -4.04 -0.81
C LEU A 632 20.00 -4.91 0.43
N ARG A 633 18.90 -5.45 0.95
CA ARG A 633 18.86 -6.38 2.07
C ARG A 633 18.99 -7.83 1.59
N SER A 634 20.07 -8.14 0.89
CA SER A 634 20.43 -9.50 0.43
C SER A 634 21.62 -10.07 1.19
N THR A 635 21.62 -11.38 1.40
CA THR A 635 22.74 -12.15 1.98
C THR A 635 23.63 -12.80 0.92
N LYS A 636 23.17 -12.89 -0.33
CA LYS A 636 23.98 -13.29 -1.48
C LYS A 636 24.58 -12.02 -2.10
N PRO A 637 25.90 -11.93 -2.34
CA PRO A 637 26.46 -10.86 -3.14
C PRO A 637 26.04 -11.07 -4.60
N ASP A 638 25.00 -10.37 -5.05
CA ASP A 638 24.56 -10.45 -6.44
C ASP A 638 25.67 -9.93 -7.36
N HIS A 639 26.26 -10.87 -8.11
CA HIS A 639 27.16 -10.54 -9.22
C HIS A 639 26.44 -9.86 -10.40
N ALA A 640 25.10 -9.74 -10.35
CA ALA A 640 24.27 -9.36 -11.51
C ALA A 640 23.61 -7.96 -11.45
N THR A 641 23.60 -7.24 -10.30
CA THR A 641 22.83 -5.99 -10.16
C THR A 641 23.64 -4.75 -9.71
N ASN A 642 24.95 -4.89 -9.48
CA ASN A 642 25.83 -3.79 -9.04
C ASN A 642 26.21 -2.75 -10.13
N ALA A 643 25.49 -2.73 -11.26
CA ALA A 643 25.78 -1.82 -12.37
C ALA A 643 24.93 -0.51 -12.31
N SER A 644 25.63 0.62 -12.32
CA SER A 644 25.21 1.95 -12.79
C SER A 644 24.02 2.70 -12.17
N THR A 645 23.36 2.21 -11.12
CA THR A 645 22.23 2.95 -10.51
C THR A 645 22.69 4.13 -9.65
N VAL A 646 22.73 5.33 -10.24
CA VAL A 646 23.07 6.61 -9.56
C VAL A 646 21.83 7.46 -9.29
N TRP A 647 21.75 8.06 -8.10
CA TRP A 647 20.77 9.07 -7.70
C TRP A 647 21.40 10.46 -7.62
N HIS A 648 20.59 11.50 -7.77
CA HIS A 648 20.97 12.88 -7.44
C HIS A 648 20.56 13.17 -6.00
N ILE A 649 21.52 13.09 -5.07
CA ILE A 649 21.26 13.08 -3.61
C ILE A 649 21.64 14.44 -2.99
N PRO A 650 20.70 15.18 -2.39
CA PRO A 650 21.02 16.36 -1.58
C PRO A 650 21.52 15.90 -0.21
N LEU A 651 22.83 15.77 -0.05
CA LEU A 651 23.46 15.37 1.20
C LEU A 651 23.49 16.54 2.18
N THR A 652 22.60 16.52 3.17
CA THR A 652 22.66 17.41 4.35
C THR A 652 23.68 16.86 5.34
N TYR A 653 24.47 17.72 6.00
CA TYR A 653 25.39 17.29 7.07
C TYR A 653 25.68 18.38 8.11
N VAL A 654 25.95 17.94 9.34
CA VAL A 654 26.37 18.77 10.49
C VAL A 654 27.64 18.20 11.14
N THR A 655 28.48 19.10 11.67
CA THR A 655 29.78 18.79 12.31
C THR A 655 29.96 19.42 13.69
N LYS A 656 28.95 20.16 14.15
CA LYS A 656 28.86 20.87 15.44
C LYS A 656 27.43 20.79 15.96
N LYS A 657 27.19 21.15 17.22
CA LYS A 657 25.82 21.26 17.77
C LYS A 657 25.06 22.37 17.04
N CYS A 658 23.88 22.03 16.54
CA CYS A 658 23.02 22.93 15.76
C CYS A 658 21.74 23.25 16.51
N ASN A 659 21.60 24.49 16.97
CA ASN A 659 20.44 24.98 17.72
C ASN A 659 19.34 25.59 16.81
N GLY A 660 19.33 25.28 15.51
CA GLY A 660 18.34 25.77 14.53
C GLY A 660 18.41 27.26 14.14
N VAL A 661 19.21 28.08 14.84
CA VAL A 661 19.34 29.54 14.60
C VAL A 661 20.61 29.90 13.82
N ASP A 662 21.55 28.96 13.66
CA ASP A 662 22.83 29.16 12.97
C ASP A 662 22.69 28.85 11.47
N PRO A 663 22.81 29.84 10.55
CA PRO A 663 22.66 29.62 9.11
C PRO A 663 23.73 28.71 8.50
N ASP A 664 24.90 28.60 9.14
CA ASP A 664 26.04 27.80 8.65
C ASP A 664 26.04 26.35 9.19
N CYS A 665 24.96 25.93 9.86
CA CYS A 665 24.88 24.62 10.49
C CYS A 665 24.56 23.49 9.48
N ASP A 666 23.46 23.62 8.75
CA ASP A 666 22.97 22.58 7.84
C ASP A 666 23.59 22.76 6.44
N LYS A 667 24.74 22.13 6.23
CA LYS A 667 25.45 22.20 4.94
C LYS A 667 24.88 21.19 3.95
N VAL A 668 24.74 21.62 2.69
CA VAL A 668 24.19 20.79 1.61
C VAL A 668 25.24 20.53 0.52
N TYR A 669 25.40 19.28 0.10
CA TYR A 669 26.20 18.87 -1.05
C TYR A 669 25.37 17.99 -1.99
N LEU A 670 25.22 18.39 -3.26
CA LEU A 670 24.45 17.62 -4.24
C LEU A 670 25.33 16.57 -4.94
N LEU A 671 25.29 15.33 -4.44
CA LEU A 671 26.01 14.21 -5.05
C LEU A 671 25.27 13.72 -6.30
N LYS A 672 25.84 13.99 -7.49
CA LYS A 672 25.31 13.55 -8.80
C LYS A 672 26.04 12.36 -9.42
N ALA A 673 27.20 12.01 -8.88
CA ALA A 673 28.09 10.96 -9.39
C ALA A 673 28.18 9.79 -8.38
N PRO A 674 28.76 8.63 -8.77
CA PRO A 674 28.98 7.52 -7.85
C PRO A 674 29.84 7.89 -6.63
N THR A 675 30.75 8.86 -6.79
CA THR A 675 31.61 9.40 -5.73
C THR A 675 31.64 10.93 -5.75
N GLY A 676 32.05 11.53 -4.65
CA GLY A 676 32.31 12.95 -4.51
C GLY A 676 33.22 13.25 -3.32
N THR A 677 33.76 14.47 -3.29
CA THR A 677 34.62 14.96 -2.21
C THR A 677 34.01 16.24 -1.64
N ILE A 678 33.92 16.32 -0.32
CA ILE A 678 33.45 17.49 0.42
C ILE A 678 34.63 18.00 1.25
N ASN A 679 35.14 19.18 0.89
CA ASN A 679 36.16 19.88 1.66
C ASN A 679 35.49 20.64 2.80
N VAL A 680 36.02 20.50 4.02
CA VAL A 680 35.48 21.13 5.23
C VAL A 680 36.48 22.14 5.80
N SER A 681 35.95 23.21 6.40
CA SER A 681 36.71 24.41 6.78
C SER A 681 37.67 24.23 7.97
N SER A 682 37.55 23.12 8.69
CA SER A 682 38.36 22.77 9.86
C SER A 682 38.14 21.30 10.22
N GLU A 683 39.09 20.70 10.94
CA GLU A 683 38.83 19.43 11.62
C GLU A 683 37.69 19.55 12.66
N PHE A 684 36.94 18.47 12.83
CA PHE A 684 35.87 18.30 13.82
C PHE A 684 36.00 16.94 14.52
N PRO A 685 35.31 16.69 15.65
CA PRO A 685 35.32 15.37 16.27
C PRO A 685 34.52 14.31 15.49
N TRP A 686 33.41 14.68 14.86
CA TRP A 686 32.47 13.78 14.17
C TRP A 686 31.72 14.52 13.05
N VAL A 687 31.05 13.77 12.17
CA VAL A 687 30.11 14.31 11.18
C VAL A 687 28.85 13.45 11.16
N LYS A 688 27.67 14.07 11.11
CA LYS A 688 26.36 13.42 10.92
C LYS A 688 25.80 13.88 9.57
N PHE A 689 25.59 12.94 8.66
CA PHE A 689 24.88 13.17 7.40
C PHE A 689 23.39 12.85 7.55
N ASN A 690 22.56 13.29 6.61
CA ASN A 690 21.11 13.17 6.61
C ASN A 690 20.48 13.80 7.87
N VAL A 691 20.67 15.12 8.02
CA VAL A 691 20.18 15.91 9.17
C VAL A 691 18.67 15.77 9.30
N ASN A 692 18.19 15.44 10.51
CA ASN A 692 16.79 15.13 10.80
C ASN A 692 16.18 14.01 9.92
N MET A 693 17.04 13.21 9.29
CA MET A 693 16.67 12.19 8.31
C MET A 693 15.85 12.76 7.13
N THR A 694 15.99 14.04 6.77
CA THR A 694 15.15 14.69 5.74
C THR A 694 15.29 14.09 4.34
N GLY A 695 16.41 13.45 4.03
CA GLY A 695 16.65 12.71 2.79
C GLY A 695 16.27 11.23 2.87
N TYR A 696 15.81 10.67 1.75
CA TYR A 696 15.43 9.26 1.64
C TYR A 696 16.63 8.37 1.28
N TYR A 697 17.61 8.29 2.19
CA TYR A 697 18.82 7.48 2.06
C TYR A 697 19.39 7.13 3.44
N ILE A 698 20.22 6.08 3.52
CA ILE A 698 20.92 5.69 4.76
C ILE A 698 22.43 5.99 4.64
N VAL A 699 23.12 6.11 5.78
CA VAL A 699 24.54 6.47 5.81
C VAL A 699 25.39 5.44 6.55
N ASP A 700 26.53 5.06 5.96
CA ASP A 700 27.62 4.33 6.61
C ASP A 700 28.84 5.25 6.78
N TYR A 701 29.38 5.32 8.00
CA TYR A 701 30.49 6.21 8.37
C TYR A 701 31.85 5.50 8.40
N GLY A 702 31.90 4.21 8.04
CA GLY A 702 33.08 3.37 8.22
C GLY A 702 33.42 3.12 9.69
N ALA A 703 34.50 2.38 9.95
CA ALA A 703 34.83 1.94 11.31
C ALA A 703 35.00 3.11 12.30
N ASP A 704 35.88 4.05 11.96
CA ASP A 704 36.28 5.18 12.81
C ASP A 704 35.16 6.23 12.95
N GLY A 705 34.44 6.51 11.87
CA GLY A 705 33.31 7.46 11.89
C GLY A 705 32.15 6.97 12.76
N TRP A 706 31.85 5.66 12.72
CA TRP A 706 30.89 5.06 13.66
C TRP A 706 31.38 5.11 15.11
N ASP A 707 32.66 4.83 15.39
CA ASP A 707 33.17 4.91 16.77
C ASP A 707 33.16 6.36 17.30
N ALA A 708 33.52 7.36 16.48
CA ALA A 708 33.44 8.78 16.84
C ALA A 708 32.00 9.24 17.16
N LEU A 709 31.01 8.79 16.39
CA LEU A 709 29.58 9.06 16.65
C LEU A 709 29.09 8.34 17.92
N ILE A 710 29.52 7.09 18.15
CA ILE A 710 29.18 6.33 19.36
C ILE A 710 29.78 7.02 20.60
N GLU A 711 31.05 7.45 20.55
CA GLU A 711 31.71 8.19 21.62
C GLU A 711 31.02 9.53 21.90
N GLN A 712 30.63 10.27 20.86
CA GLN A 712 29.85 11.49 21.03
C GLN A 712 28.51 11.23 21.73
N LEU A 713 27.76 10.19 21.33
CA LEU A 713 26.49 9.84 21.95
C LEU A 713 26.64 9.48 23.45
N HIS A 714 27.70 8.78 23.82
CA HIS A 714 27.99 8.47 25.23
C HIS A 714 28.45 9.70 26.04
N ARG A 715 29.15 10.65 25.39
CA ARG A 715 29.67 11.87 26.03
C ARG A 715 28.59 12.94 26.22
N ASP A 716 27.88 13.27 25.15
CA ASP A 716 26.78 14.22 25.10
C ASP A 716 25.93 13.94 23.85
N HIS A 717 24.88 13.14 24.00
CA HIS A 717 23.93 12.87 22.91
C HIS A 717 23.15 14.13 22.48
N THR A 718 23.03 15.16 23.33
CA THR A 718 22.21 16.35 23.06
C THR A 718 22.81 17.31 22.02
N VAL A 719 23.98 16.99 21.45
CA VAL A 719 24.54 17.74 20.31
C VAL A 719 23.85 17.42 18.98
N LEU A 720 23.17 16.27 18.89
CA LEU A 720 22.39 15.82 17.74
C LEU A 720 20.89 15.90 18.07
N HIS A 721 20.05 16.19 17.09
CA HIS A 721 18.61 16.23 17.28
C HIS A 721 18.02 14.83 17.56
N SER A 722 16.87 14.73 18.21
CA SER A 722 16.24 13.44 18.55
C SER A 722 16.04 12.55 17.31
N SER A 723 15.63 13.15 16.20
CA SER A 723 15.50 12.51 14.88
C SER A 723 16.82 11.98 14.32
N ASP A 724 17.93 12.70 14.51
CA ASP A 724 19.26 12.24 14.09
C ASP A 724 19.71 11.02 14.89
N ARG A 725 19.42 11.00 16.20
CA ARG A 725 19.77 9.87 17.08
C ARG A 725 18.94 8.63 16.77
N ALA A 726 17.64 8.81 16.47
CA ALA A 726 16.78 7.75 15.95
C ALA A 726 17.29 7.22 14.59
N ASN A 727 17.71 8.10 13.67
CA ASN A 727 18.28 7.70 12.38
C ASN A 727 19.62 6.96 12.53
N LEU A 728 20.51 7.36 13.46
CA LEU A 728 21.72 6.59 13.74
C LEU A 728 21.43 5.18 14.27
N ILE A 729 20.41 5.03 15.14
CA ILE A 729 19.95 3.70 15.59
C ILE A 729 19.36 2.90 14.42
N HIS A 730 18.57 3.53 13.53
CA HIS A 730 18.04 2.86 12.35
C HIS A 730 19.16 2.34 11.44
N ASP A 731 20.04 3.23 11.00
CA ASP A 731 21.02 2.95 9.96
C ASP A 731 22.03 1.89 10.42
N ILE A 732 22.51 1.97 11.68
CA ILE A 732 23.49 0.98 12.19
C ILE A 732 22.90 -0.44 12.29
N PHE A 733 21.60 -0.58 12.60
CA PHE A 733 20.93 -1.88 12.64
C PHE A 733 20.61 -2.41 11.23
N MET A 734 20.24 -1.53 10.28
CA MET A 734 20.08 -1.92 8.87
C MET A 734 21.41 -2.37 8.25
N LEU A 735 22.50 -1.66 8.51
CA LEU A 735 23.86 -2.03 8.08
C LEU A 735 24.35 -3.32 8.74
N ALA A 736 24.00 -3.56 10.00
CA ALA A 736 24.30 -4.83 10.68
C ALA A 736 23.52 -6.01 10.10
N GLY A 737 22.27 -5.79 9.68
CA GLY A 737 21.46 -6.80 8.99
C GLY A 737 22.04 -7.29 7.66
N VAL A 738 22.88 -6.49 7.00
CA VAL A 738 23.60 -6.84 5.75
C VAL A 738 25.10 -7.06 5.96
N GLY A 739 25.57 -7.16 7.21
CA GLY A 739 26.97 -7.46 7.53
C GLY A 739 27.99 -6.35 7.29
N LYS A 740 27.57 -5.14 6.90
CA LYS A 740 28.48 -3.97 6.73
C LYS A 740 29.02 -3.45 8.07
N VAL A 741 28.25 -3.60 9.15
CA VAL A 741 28.65 -3.25 10.52
C VAL A 741 28.47 -4.47 11.43
N PRO A 742 29.43 -4.82 12.31
CA PRO A 742 29.21 -5.91 13.28
C PRO A 742 28.03 -5.60 14.21
N LEU A 743 27.12 -6.55 14.42
CA LEU A 743 25.96 -6.38 15.32
C LEU A 743 26.37 -5.96 16.76
N ALA A 744 27.55 -6.38 17.22
CA ALA A 744 28.12 -5.93 18.49
C ALA A 744 28.36 -4.40 18.54
N LYS A 745 28.73 -3.77 17.42
CA LYS A 745 28.89 -2.30 17.32
C LYS A 745 27.54 -1.58 17.33
N ALA A 746 26.49 -2.18 16.78
CA ALA A 746 25.11 -1.67 16.91
C ALA A 746 24.63 -1.71 18.38
N PHE A 747 24.89 -2.79 19.12
CA PHE A 747 24.62 -2.84 20.57
C PHE A 747 25.53 -1.95 21.41
N LYS A 748 26.80 -1.72 21.00
CA LYS A 748 27.68 -0.70 21.60
C LYS A 748 27.04 0.69 21.47
N LEU A 749 26.47 1.02 20.31
CA LEU A 749 25.75 2.29 20.12
C LEU A 749 24.59 2.43 21.10
N LEU A 750 23.76 1.40 21.32
CA LEU A 750 22.64 1.48 22.28
C LEU A 750 23.05 1.72 23.74
N GLY A 751 24.35 1.67 24.09
CA GLY A 751 24.84 1.94 25.44
C GLY A 751 24.51 3.33 25.98
N TYR A 752 24.35 4.35 25.13
CA TYR A 752 24.05 5.72 25.58
C TYR A 752 22.61 5.89 26.11
N LEU A 753 21.70 4.94 25.82
CA LEU A 753 20.27 5.04 26.17
C LEU A 753 20.00 5.17 27.67
N VAL A 754 20.97 4.81 28.52
CA VAL A 754 20.96 5.04 29.98
C VAL A 754 20.72 6.51 30.36
N ASN A 755 21.11 7.44 29.48
CA ASN A 755 20.96 8.89 29.62
C ASN A 755 19.86 9.48 28.71
N GLU A 756 19.28 8.69 27.80
CA GLU A 756 18.32 9.18 26.82
C GLU A 756 16.93 9.43 27.44
N THR A 757 16.29 10.51 26.99
CA THR A 757 14.97 10.96 27.44
C THR A 757 13.99 11.24 26.30
N ASP A 758 14.46 11.45 25.07
CA ASP A 758 13.59 11.76 23.93
C ASP A 758 12.90 10.50 23.39
N SER A 759 11.63 10.64 22.99
CA SER A 759 10.79 9.50 22.60
C SER A 759 11.25 8.82 21.31
N ALA A 760 11.65 9.58 20.29
CA ALA A 760 12.05 9.05 18.98
C ALA A 760 13.20 8.02 19.04
N PRO A 761 14.38 8.31 19.65
CA PRO A 761 15.46 7.32 19.75
C PRO A 761 15.11 6.12 20.63
N ILE A 762 14.38 6.31 21.74
CA ILE A 762 13.97 5.20 22.62
C ILE A 762 13.00 4.26 21.90
N ILE A 763 11.95 4.81 21.27
CA ILE A 763 10.97 4.02 20.51
C ILE A 763 11.63 3.29 19.35
N GLN A 764 12.60 3.91 18.67
CA GLN A 764 13.36 3.27 17.60
C GLN A 764 14.26 2.14 18.11
N ALA A 765 14.88 2.27 19.30
CA ALA A 765 15.61 1.18 19.94
C ALA A 765 14.68 0.03 20.36
N LEU A 766 13.53 0.33 20.97
CA LEU A 766 12.50 -0.65 21.31
C LEU A 766 12.04 -1.43 20.08
N HIS A 767 11.85 -0.78 18.93
CA HIS A 767 11.54 -1.45 17.67
C HIS A 767 12.61 -2.47 17.26
N GLN A 768 13.90 -2.15 17.40
CA GLN A 768 14.99 -3.11 17.11
C GLN A 768 14.98 -4.30 18.10
N PHE A 769 14.77 -4.03 19.40
CA PHE A 769 14.63 -5.07 20.42
C PHE A 769 13.47 -6.04 20.10
N TYR A 770 12.27 -5.52 19.81
CA TYR A 770 11.12 -6.35 19.43
C TYR A 770 11.34 -7.09 18.11
N HIS A 771 12.01 -6.49 17.12
CA HIS A 771 12.31 -7.16 15.86
C HIS A 771 13.20 -8.39 16.05
N ILE A 772 14.29 -8.24 16.81
CA ILE A 772 15.22 -9.35 17.08
C ILE A 772 14.56 -10.41 17.97
N ARG A 773 13.82 -10.01 19.02
CA ARG A 773 13.01 -10.94 19.84
C ARG A 773 12.05 -11.77 19.00
N GLY A 774 11.35 -11.14 18.05
CA GLY A 774 10.43 -11.83 17.15
C GLY A 774 11.10 -12.89 16.27
N ILE A 775 12.38 -12.74 15.94
CA ILE A 775 13.18 -13.75 15.22
C ILE A 775 13.62 -14.86 16.19
N LEU A 776 14.11 -14.51 17.38
CA LEU A 776 14.61 -15.46 18.37
C LEU A 776 13.51 -16.44 18.84
N LEU A 777 12.34 -15.91 19.21
CA LEU A 777 11.20 -16.72 19.66
C LEU A 777 10.72 -17.69 18.56
N LYS A 778 10.65 -17.24 17.29
CA LYS A 778 10.26 -18.10 16.16
C LYS A 778 11.27 -19.22 15.87
N ARG A 779 12.51 -19.11 16.39
CA ARG A 779 13.57 -20.13 16.30
C ARG A 779 13.71 -20.99 17.56
N GLY A 780 12.87 -20.79 18.59
CA GLY A 780 12.99 -21.49 19.88
C GLY A 780 14.25 -21.11 20.67
N LEU A 781 14.67 -19.85 20.58
CA LEU A 781 15.82 -19.29 21.29
C LEU A 781 15.37 -18.39 22.46
N ASP A 782 14.45 -18.91 23.28
CA ASP A 782 13.76 -18.19 24.35
C ASP A 782 14.74 -17.60 25.38
N ASP A 783 15.70 -18.39 25.89
CA ASP A 783 16.79 -17.93 26.79
C ASP A 783 17.57 -16.72 26.28
N LEU A 784 17.72 -16.59 24.94
CA LEU A 784 18.44 -15.48 24.31
C LEU A 784 17.51 -14.29 24.04
N SER A 785 16.22 -14.55 23.76
CA SER A 785 15.17 -13.53 23.72
C SER A 785 15.07 -12.82 25.07
N ASP A 786 15.06 -13.58 26.17
CA ASP A 786 14.83 -13.02 27.50
C ASP A 786 16.02 -12.19 27.96
N LYS A 787 17.25 -12.68 27.80
CA LYS A 787 18.49 -11.90 28.01
C LYS A 787 18.56 -10.61 27.18
N LEU A 788 18.01 -10.62 25.97
CA LEU A 788 17.91 -9.43 25.12
C LEU A 788 16.90 -8.41 25.69
N MET A 789 15.78 -8.86 26.24
CA MET A 789 14.78 -7.99 26.87
C MET A 789 15.27 -7.46 28.22
N GLU A 790 15.90 -8.30 29.05
CA GLU A 790 16.59 -7.90 30.30
C GLU A 790 17.59 -6.77 30.02
N ARG A 791 18.45 -6.93 29.00
CA ARG A 791 19.38 -5.87 28.59
C ARG A 791 18.70 -4.58 28.15
N GLY A 792 17.53 -4.67 27.51
CA GLY A 792 16.72 -3.50 27.16
C GLY A 792 16.12 -2.81 28.39
N LEU A 793 15.67 -3.59 29.38
CA LEU A 793 15.16 -3.07 30.66
C LEU A 793 16.27 -2.37 31.45
N ASP A 794 17.47 -2.97 31.55
CA ASP A 794 18.63 -2.36 32.21
C ASP A 794 18.98 -0.98 31.62
N LEU A 795 19.03 -0.89 30.28
CA LEU A 795 19.38 0.34 29.58
C LEU A 795 18.34 1.44 29.77
N LEU A 796 17.06 1.08 29.88
CA LEU A 796 15.94 2.03 29.95
C LEU A 796 15.44 2.28 31.39
N ASN A 797 15.99 1.59 32.40
CA ASN A 797 15.52 1.60 33.78
C ASN A 797 15.39 3.03 34.35
N ASN A 798 16.39 3.88 34.15
CA ASN A 798 16.40 5.28 34.60
C ASN A 798 15.22 6.12 34.09
N THR A 799 14.72 5.80 32.89
CA THR A 799 13.61 6.50 32.24
C THR A 799 12.28 5.79 32.51
N LEU A 800 12.31 4.46 32.68
CA LEU A 800 11.15 3.63 33.05
C LEU A 800 10.64 3.93 34.47
N ILE A 801 11.51 4.02 35.49
CA ILE A 801 11.09 4.28 36.88
C ILE A 801 10.45 5.65 37.10
N LYS A 802 10.64 6.58 36.16
CA LYS A 802 10.02 7.92 36.16
C LYS A 802 8.62 7.93 35.55
N GLN A 803 8.18 6.85 34.91
CA GLN A 803 6.89 6.80 34.22
C GLN A 803 5.73 6.73 35.19
N THR A 804 4.76 7.62 35.00
CA THR A 804 3.53 7.69 35.78
C THR A 804 2.39 6.95 35.09
N TRP A 805 1.37 6.54 35.85
CA TRP A 805 0.16 5.91 35.32
C TRP A 805 -0.97 6.96 35.22
N LYS A 806 -0.74 8.00 34.42
CA LYS A 806 -1.62 9.17 34.23
C LYS A 806 -1.47 9.73 32.81
N ASP A 807 -2.48 10.48 32.36
CA ASP A 807 -2.52 11.14 31.05
C ASP A 807 -1.89 12.55 31.09
N GLU A 808 -0.66 12.67 31.61
CA GLU A 808 0.03 13.97 31.82
C GLU A 808 1.24 14.16 30.88
N GLY A 809 1.60 15.42 30.61
CA GLY A 809 2.71 15.77 29.71
C GLY A 809 2.30 15.97 28.24
N THR A 810 3.29 16.31 27.42
CA THR A 810 3.22 16.44 25.96
C THR A 810 2.96 15.09 25.28
N LEU A 811 2.55 15.09 24.00
CA LEU A 811 2.34 13.82 23.28
C LEU A 811 3.62 12.95 23.28
N ALA A 812 4.81 13.54 23.08
CA ALA A 812 6.06 12.79 23.08
C ALA A 812 6.31 12.04 24.41
N GLU A 813 6.04 12.69 25.54
CA GLU A 813 6.14 12.09 26.87
C GLU A 813 5.06 11.01 27.09
N ARG A 814 3.83 11.23 26.61
CA ARG A 814 2.72 10.28 26.67
C ARG A 814 2.99 9.02 25.84
N GLU A 815 3.50 9.17 24.62
CA GLU A 815 3.92 8.04 23.76
C GLU A 815 5.09 7.26 24.37
N LEU A 816 6.05 7.95 24.96
CA LEU A 816 7.18 7.33 25.65
C LEU A 816 6.70 6.54 26.87
N ARG A 817 5.80 7.10 27.68
CA ARG A 817 5.13 6.40 28.80
C ARG A 817 4.47 5.11 28.34
N THR A 818 3.57 5.18 27.34
CA THR A 818 2.88 4.00 26.82
C THR A 818 3.87 2.95 26.31
N SER A 819 4.91 3.37 25.59
CA SER A 819 5.91 2.46 25.01
C SER A 819 6.77 1.76 26.08
N LEU A 820 7.22 2.51 27.11
CA LEU A 820 8.02 1.96 28.20
C LEU A 820 7.20 1.07 29.15
N LEU A 821 5.95 1.44 29.45
CA LEU A 821 5.08 0.62 30.30
C LEU A 821 4.61 -0.66 29.57
N ASP A 822 4.29 -0.60 28.26
CA ASP A 822 3.98 -1.82 27.48
C ASP A 822 5.20 -2.74 27.38
N PHE A 823 6.42 -2.18 27.25
CA PHE A 823 7.68 -2.93 27.28
C PHE A 823 7.94 -3.58 28.64
N ALA A 824 7.75 -2.87 29.75
CA ALA A 824 7.95 -3.41 31.09
C ALA A 824 6.93 -4.51 31.43
N CYS A 825 5.64 -4.25 31.22
CA CYS A 825 4.58 -5.23 31.49
C CYS A 825 4.67 -6.46 30.55
N SER A 826 4.99 -6.28 29.26
CA SER A 826 5.17 -7.40 28.31
C SER A 826 6.43 -8.24 28.55
N ASN A 827 7.30 -7.82 29.46
CA ASN A 827 8.50 -8.54 29.90
C ASN A 827 8.47 -8.89 31.39
N GLY A 828 7.29 -8.93 32.01
CA GLY A 828 7.12 -9.53 33.33
C GLY A 828 7.55 -8.69 34.53
N VAL A 829 7.80 -7.39 34.37
CA VAL A 829 8.18 -6.51 35.49
C VAL A 829 7.04 -6.43 36.52
N LEU A 830 7.25 -7.03 37.70
CA LEU A 830 6.22 -7.24 38.73
C LEU A 830 5.46 -5.95 39.08
N ASN A 831 6.16 -4.87 39.43
CA ASN A 831 5.53 -3.58 39.75
C ASN A 831 4.64 -3.02 38.63
N CYS A 832 4.93 -3.36 37.36
CA CYS A 832 4.09 -2.97 36.22
C CYS A 832 2.81 -3.83 36.17
N LEU A 833 2.98 -5.16 36.31
CA LEU A 833 1.87 -6.12 36.31
C LEU A 833 0.91 -5.91 37.48
N ASP A 834 1.43 -5.69 38.69
CA ASP A 834 0.63 -5.45 39.89
C ASP A 834 -0.21 -4.18 39.73
N ARG A 835 0.40 -3.08 39.26
CA ARG A 835 -0.30 -1.81 39.04
C ARG A 835 -1.34 -1.89 37.92
N ALA A 836 -1.02 -2.59 36.82
CA ALA A 836 -1.99 -2.84 35.76
C ALA A 836 -3.17 -3.69 36.25
N THR A 837 -2.91 -4.70 37.09
CA THR A 837 -3.94 -5.58 37.67
C THR A 837 -4.82 -4.83 38.66
N GLU A 838 -4.25 -3.96 39.50
CA GLU A 838 -4.99 -3.08 40.42
C GLU A 838 -5.95 -2.15 39.64
N LEU A 839 -5.47 -1.51 38.58
CA LEU A 839 -6.29 -0.64 37.72
C LEU A 839 -7.39 -1.43 36.99
N PHE A 840 -7.07 -2.61 36.46
CA PHE A 840 -8.05 -3.46 35.77
C PHE A 840 -9.16 -3.91 36.72
N ASN A 841 -8.82 -4.35 37.93
CA ASN A 841 -9.80 -4.76 38.93
C ASN A 841 -10.63 -3.59 39.45
N SER A 842 -10.00 -2.42 39.68
CA SER A 842 -10.72 -1.20 40.09
C SER A 842 -11.76 -0.79 39.04
N TRP A 843 -11.38 -0.79 37.76
CA TRP A 843 -12.31 -0.54 36.65
C TRP A 843 -13.41 -1.61 36.57
N ARG A 844 -13.04 -2.90 36.67
CA ARG A 844 -13.97 -4.03 36.55
C ARG A 844 -15.02 -4.10 37.66
N PHE A 845 -14.68 -3.69 38.89
CA PHE A 845 -15.58 -3.82 40.05
C PHE A 845 -16.18 -2.50 40.53
N ASN A 846 -15.51 -1.37 40.31
CA ASN A 846 -15.90 -0.05 40.80
C ASN A 846 -16.12 0.99 39.68
N GLU A 847 -16.06 0.58 38.40
CA GLU A 847 -16.21 1.43 37.20
C GLU A 847 -15.25 2.65 37.15
N THR A 848 -14.13 2.59 37.87
CA THR A 848 -13.15 3.69 37.90
C THR A 848 -12.49 3.89 36.54
N ARG A 849 -12.45 5.14 36.05
CA ARG A 849 -11.77 5.51 34.79
C ARG A 849 -10.30 5.08 34.80
N ILE A 850 -9.90 4.36 33.75
CA ILE A 850 -8.49 4.07 33.46
C ILE A 850 -7.93 5.23 32.61
N PRO A 851 -6.70 5.73 32.87
CA PRO A 851 -6.07 6.73 32.00
C PRO A 851 -5.84 6.19 30.59
N SER A 852 -6.15 7.01 29.59
CA SER A 852 -6.20 6.64 28.17
C SER A 852 -4.85 6.22 27.59
N ASP A 853 -3.72 6.67 28.16
CA ASP A 853 -2.37 6.28 27.74
C ASP A 853 -2.02 4.84 28.10
N VAL A 854 -2.59 4.31 29.20
CA VAL A 854 -2.25 3.00 29.76
C VAL A 854 -3.36 1.97 29.60
N ILE A 855 -4.55 2.37 29.15
CA ILE A 855 -5.74 1.51 29.07
C ILE A 855 -5.51 0.21 28.27
N ASN A 856 -4.75 0.27 27.17
CA ASN A 856 -4.39 -0.92 26.38
C ASN A 856 -3.51 -1.91 27.18
N ILE A 857 -2.56 -1.40 27.96
CA ILE A 857 -1.67 -2.20 28.82
C ILE A 857 -2.49 -2.86 29.94
N VAL A 858 -3.37 -2.08 30.59
CA VAL A 858 -4.28 -2.54 31.64
C VAL A 858 -5.22 -3.63 31.11
N PHE A 859 -5.79 -3.45 29.92
CA PHE A 859 -6.61 -4.48 29.27
C PHE A 859 -5.82 -5.74 28.89
N LYS A 860 -4.61 -5.61 28.31
CA LYS A 860 -3.73 -6.75 27.99
C LYS A 860 -3.39 -7.59 29.21
N VAL A 861 -3.10 -6.97 30.36
CA VAL A 861 -2.84 -7.67 31.62
C VAL A 861 -4.11 -8.34 32.15
N GLY A 862 -5.24 -7.63 32.17
CA GLY A 862 -6.53 -8.20 32.60
C GLY A 862 -6.99 -9.40 31.75
N ALA A 863 -6.75 -9.35 30.45
CA ALA A 863 -7.09 -10.41 29.48
C ALA A 863 -6.31 -11.72 29.67
N LYS A 864 -5.27 -11.76 30.52
CA LYS A 864 -4.55 -13.00 30.87
C LYS A 864 -5.34 -13.93 31.79
N THR A 865 -6.41 -13.46 32.43
CA THR A 865 -7.32 -14.28 33.23
C THR A 865 -8.59 -14.63 32.46
N THR A 866 -9.15 -15.82 32.66
CA THR A 866 -10.41 -16.25 32.00
C THR A 866 -11.56 -15.31 32.34
N GLU A 867 -11.63 -14.84 33.59
CA GLU A 867 -12.66 -13.93 34.07
C GLU A 867 -12.49 -12.52 33.48
N GLY A 868 -11.24 -12.05 33.37
CA GLY A 868 -10.92 -10.76 32.76
C GLY A 868 -11.15 -10.75 31.25
N TRP A 869 -10.77 -11.81 30.54
CA TRP A 869 -11.06 -12.00 29.12
C TRP A 869 -12.58 -12.03 28.86
N THR A 870 -13.34 -12.79 29.67
CA THR A 870 -14.81 -12.87 29.57
C THR A 870 -15.50 -11.55 29.91
N PHE A 871 -14.91 -10.74 30.80
CA PHE A 871 -15.39 -9.39 31.09
C PHE A 871 -15.13 -8.43 29.92
N LEU A 872 -13.90 -8.38 29.43
CA LEU A 872 -13.51 -7.59 28.26
C LEU A 872 -14.34 -7.94 27.03
N ARG A 873 -14.63 -9.24 26.80
CA ARG A 873 -15.49 -9.67 25.70
C ARG A 873 -16.89 -9.06 25.78
N ARG A 874 -17.55 -9.16 26.94
CA ARG A 874 -18.87 -8.53 27.16
C ARG A 874 -18.81 -7.01 27.02
N ARG A 875 -17.69 -6.37 27.37
CA ARG A 875 -17.49 -4.93 27.18
C ARG A 875 -17.33 -4.55 25.71
N TYR A 876 -16.66 -5.37 24.90
CA TYR A 876 -16.58 -5.19 23.44
C TYR A 876 -17.97 -5.23 22.80
N ASP A 877 -18.76 -6.26 23.12
CA ASP A 877 -20.10 -6.47 22.55
C ASP A 877 -21.14 -5.39 22.97
N SER A 878 -20.84 -4.59 23.99
CA SER A 878 -21.73 -3.54 24.52
C SER A 878 -21.22 -2.11 24.35
N SER A 879 -20.00 -1.90 23.82
CA SER A 879 -19.47 -0.54 23.65
C SER A 879 -19.93 0.12 22.35
N ILE A 880 -20.22 1.42 22.41
CA ILE A 880 -20.44 2.28 21.25
C ILE A 880 -19.16 3.01 20.80
N TYR A 881 -18.06 2.89 21.56
CA TYR A 881 -16.80 3.57 21.30
C TYR A 881 -15.83 2.63 20.57
N GLU A 882 -15.66 2.84 19.26
CA GLU A 882 -14.81 1.95 18.44
C GLU A 882 -13.33 2.05 18.84
N SER A 883 -12.88 3.21 19.35
CA SER A 883 -11.53 3.38 19.91
C SER A 883 -11.30 2.54 21.17
N GLU A 884 -12.34 2.25 21.97
CA GLU A 884 -12.25 1.30 23.09
C GLU A 884 -12.27 -0.14 22.57
N LYS A 885 -13.18 -0.46 21.65
CA LYS A 885 -13.32 -1.79 21.06
C LYS A 885 -12.04 -2.28 20.39
N SER A 886 -11.32 -1.40 19.69
CA SER A 886 -10.02 -1.71 19.09
C SER A 886 -8.98 -2.14 20.16
N LYS A 887 -8.88 -1.38 21.26
CA LYS A 887 -7.96 -1.69 22.38
C LYS A 887 -8.38 -2.96 23.12
N ILE A 888 -9.68 -3.18 23.31
CA ILE A 888 -10.20 -4.45 23.86
C ILE A 888 -9.85 -5.61 22.93
N LEU A 889 -9.98 -5.47 21.62
CA LEU A 889 -9.71 -6.53 20.66
C LEU A 889 -8.21 -6.91 20.61
N GLU A 890 -7.30 -5.92 20.69
CA GLU A 890 -5.85 -6.19 20.87
C GLU A 890 -5.58 -6.95 22.18
N ALA A 891 -6.23 -6.57 23.28
CA ALA A 891 -6.11 -7.25 24.56
C ALA A 891 -6.65 -8.69 24.53
N LEU A 892 -7.83 -8.92 23.95
CA LEU A 892 -8.42 -10.26 23.77
C LEU A 892 -7.52 -11.15 22.91
N ALA A 893 -6.89 -10.59 21.88
CA ALA A 893 -5.91 -11.28 21.03
C ALA A 893 -4.53 -11.51 21.71
N SER A 894 -4.32 -10.99 22.92
CA SER A 894 -3.07 -11.15 23.68
C SER A 894 -3.06 -12.33 24.67
N THR A 895 -4.18 -13.08 24.76
CA THR A 895 -4.30 -14.32 25.55
C THR A 895 -3.41 -15.44 25.00
N ASP A 896 -3.04 -16.39 25.86
CA ASP A 896 -2.24 -17.56 25.47
C ASP A 896 -3.13 -18.79 25.16
N ASN A 897 -4.46 -18.67 25.34
CA ASN A 897 -5.42 -19.73 25.03
C ASN A 897 -5.67 -19.82 23.51
N ALA A 898 -5.07 -20.84 22.88
CA ALA A 898 -5.21 -21.11 21.45
C ALA A 898 -6.66 -21.22 20.94
N LYS A 899 -7.62 -21.67 21.76
CA LYS A 899 -9.03 -21.77 21.35
C LYS A 899 -9.67 -20.39 21.19
N ASP A 900 -9.38 -19.47 22.12
CA ASP A 900 -9.93 -18.11 22.11
C ASP A 900 -9.35 -17.32 20.93
N LEU A 901 -8.03 -17.46 20.68
CA LEU A 901 -7.36 -16.90 19.50
C LEU A 901 -7.97 -17.40 18.19
N GLN A 902 -8.23 -18.71 18.09
CA GLN A 902 -8.89 -19.29 16.92
C GLN A 902 -10.33 -18.79 16.76
N GLY A 903 -11.08 -18.66 17.86
CA GLY A 903 -12.44 -18.13 17.87
C GLY A 903 -12.51 -16.68 17.35
N LEU A 904 -11.60 -15.81 17.79
CA LEU A 904 -11.49 -14.42 17.32
C LEU A 904 -11.27 -14.33 15.80
N MET A 905 -10.39 -15.16 15.23
CA MET A 905 -10.15 -15.21 13.78
C MET A 905 -11.36 -15.76 13.01
N GLN A 906 -12.02 -16.80 13.53
CA GLN A 906 -13.23 -17.37 12.91
C GLN A 906 -14.40 -16.37 12.91
N GLU A 907 -14.63 -15.68 14.02
CA GLU A 907 -15.71 -14.69 14.14
C GLU A 907 -15.46 -13.46 13.26
N SER A 908 -14.25 -12.90 13.29
CA SER A 908 -13.89 -11.77 12.42
C SER A 908 -13.95 -12.12 10.93
N LEU A 909 -13.63 -13.36 10.52
CA LEU A 909 -13.84 -13.81 9.13
C LEU A 909 -15.32 -13.98 8.77
N ALA A 910 -16.13 -14.54 9.67
CA ALA A 910 -17.57 -14.68 9.47
C ALA A 910 -18.25 -13.29 9.35
N GLY A 911 -17.88 -12.36 10.24
CA GLY A 911 -18.58 -11.11 10.47
C GLY A 911 -19.77 -11.32 11.42
N GLY A 912 -20.09 -10.30 12.21
CA GLY A 912 -21.12 -10.39 13.25
C GLY A 912 -20.88 -9.33 14.32
N SER A 913 -20.62 -9.76 15.56
CA SER A 913 -20.25 -8.83 16.63
C SER A 913 -18.87 -8.21 16.37
N ILE A 914 -17.88 -9.05 16.04
CA ILE A 914 -16.64 -8.58 15.43
C ILE A 914 -16.87 -8.41 13.92
N ARG A 915 -16.80 -7.16 13.43
CA ARG A 915 -16.92 -6.81 12.00
C ARG A 915 -15.71 -7.31 11.21
N SER A 916 -15.88 -7.59 9.92
CA SER A 916 -14.81 -8.23 9.14
C SER A 916 -13.68 -7.29 8.72
N GLN A 917 -13.89 -5.98 8.79
CA GLN A 917 -12.83 -4.96 8.74
C GLN A 917 -11.77 -5.14 9.85
N GLU A 918 -12.08 -5.91 10.91
CA GLU A 918 -11.14 -6.23 11.99
C GLU A 918 -10.28 -7.47 11.72
N LEU A 919 -10.60 -8.31 10.73
CA LEU A 919 -9.84 -9.54 10.49
C LEU A 919 -8.33 -9.30 10.27
N PRO A 920 -7.88 -8.29 9.49
CA PRO A 920 -6.46 -7.98 9.35
C PRO A 920 -5.81 -7.58 10.68
N ASN A 921 -6.52 -6.80 11.51
CA ASN A 921 -6.06 -6.39 12.84
C ASN A 921 -5.90 -7.59 13.76
N VAL A 922 -6.93 -8.45 13.86
CA VAL A 922 -6.93 -9.67 14.67
C VAL A 922 -5.76 -10.59 14.28
N ILE A 923 -5.57 -10.85 12.97
CA ILE A 923 -4.45 -11.64 12.48
C ILE A 923 -3.11 -10.98 12.87
N SER A 924 -2.96 -9.67 12.67
CA SER A 924 -1.74 -8.94 13.02
C SER A 924 -1.40 -9.00 14.51
N PHE A 925 -2.40 -8.88 15.39
CA PHE A 925 -2.21 -8.97 16.85
C PHE A 925 -1.78 -10.37 17.27
N ILE A 926 -2.45 -11.41 16.77
CA ILE A 926 -2.16 -12.81 17.07
C ILE A 926 -0.77 -13.23 16.53
N CYS A 927 -0.39 -12.74 15.35
CA CYS A 927 0.93 -13.01 14.74
C CYS A 927 2.14 -12.50 15.55
N ARG A 928 1.95 -11.55 16.47
CA ARG A 928 3.05 -10.93 17.24
C ARG A 928 3.53 -11.77 18.42
N ARG A 929 2.80 -12.81 18.81
CA ARG A 929 3.08 -13.61 20.03
C ARG A 929 3.14 -15.11 19.74
N SER A 930 3.87 -15.84 20.59
CA SER A 930 3.82 -17.30 20.65
C SER A 930 2.69 -17.72 21.61
N PRO A 931 1.86 -18.73 21.30
CA PRO A 931 1.87 -19.60 20.12
C PRO A 931 1.13 -19.04 18.88
N GLY A 932 0.58 -17.83 18.98
CA GLY A 932 -0.33 -17.22 18.00
C GLY A 932 0.14 -17.22 16.55
N TYR A 933 1.43 -16.96 16.27
CA TYR A 933 1.95 -16.89 14.89
C TYR A 933 1.72 -18.17 14.06
N LEU A 934 1.81 -19.36 14.68
CA LEU A 934 1.53 -20.63 13.98
C LEU A 934 0.02 -20.82 13.72
N LEU A 935 -0.83 -20.38 14.65
CA LEU A 935 -2.29 -20.45 14.52
C LEU A 935 -2.75 -19.53 13.39
N ALA A 936 -2.29 -18.28 13.38
CA ALA A 936 -2.63 -17.30 12.36
C ALA A 936 -2.15 -17.72 10.96
N TRP A 937 -0.92 -18.21 10.82
CA TRP A 937 -0.42 -18.71 9.53
C TRP A 937 -1.24 -19.89 8.99
N ASN A 938 -1.59 -20.84 9.86
CA ASN A 938 -2.44 -21.96 9.46
C ASN A 938 -3.88 -21.53 9.14
N PHE A 939 -4.43 -20.57 9.88
CA PHE A 939 -5.75 -19.99 9.61
C PHE A 939 -5.80 -19.32 8.24
N VAL A 940 -4.80 -18.48 7.89
CA VAL A 940 -4.72 -17.81 6.59
C VAL A 940 -4.64 -18.82 5.44
N LYS A 941 -3.79 -19.84 5.54
CA LYS A 941 -3.70 -20.91 4.51
C LYS A 941 -5.01 -21.68 4.34
N GLN A 942 -5.68 -22.03 5.44
CA GLN A 942 -6.93 -22.81 5.41
C GLN A 942 -8.10 -22.01 4.85
N ASN A 943 -8.15 -20.69 5.11
CA ASN A 943 -9.27 -19.82 4.74
C ASN A 943 -8.96 -18.90 3.55
N TRP A 944 -7.83 -19.10 2.85
CA TRP A 944 -7.32 -18.19 1.81
C TRP A 944 -8.36 -17.74 0.79
N ASN A 945 -9.17 -18.67 0.27
CA ASN A 945 -10.20 -18.36 -0.73
C ASN A 945 -11.35 -17.48 -0.17
N LEU A 946 -11.69 -17.64 1.12
CA LEU A 946 -12.72 -16.81 1.77
C LEU A 946 -12.18 -15.43 2.12
N ILE A 947 -10.92 -15.37 2.58
CA ILE A 947 -10.21 -14.12 2.85
C ILE A 947 -10.09 -13.29 1.56
N THR A 948 -9.65 -13.90 0.46
CA THR A 948 -9.54 -13.19 -0.82
C THR A 948 -10.91 -12.77 -1.36
N GLN A 949 -11.96 -13.60 -1.23
CA GLN A 949 -13.30 -13.24 -1.69
C GLN A 949 -13.87 -12.02 -0.95
N LYS A 950 -13.57 -11.89 0.35
CA LYS A 950 -14.12 -10.84 1.21
C LYS A 950 -13.28 -9.55 1.20
N LEU A 951 -11.95 -9.68 1.14
CA LEU A 951 -11.00 -8.56 1.35
C LEU A 951 -10.17 -8.20 0.12
N LEU A 952 -9.95 -9.12 -0.83
CA LEU A 952 -9.02 -8.96 -1.97
C LEU A 952 -9.70 -9.43 -3.27
N HIS A 953 -10.79 -8.76 -3.63
CA HIS A 953 -11.74 -9.17 -4.66
C HIS A 953 -11.07 -9.56 -6.00
N PHE A 954 -10.01 -8.86 -6.39
CA PHE A 954 -9.30 -9.04 -7.66
C PHE A 954 -8.50 -10.35 -7.76
N LEU A 955 -8.10 -10.97 -6.64
CA LEU A 955 -7.37 -12.27 -6.67
C LEU A 955 -8.23 -13.45 -7.16
N ILE A 956 -9.56 -13.27 -7.28
CA ILE A 956 -10.52 -14.29 -7.74
C ILE A 956 -11.01 -14.04 -9.19
N GLN A 957 -10.08 -13.82 -10.11
CA GLN A 957 -10.25 -14.33 -11.48
C GLN A 957 -9.70 -15.78 -11.52
N PRO A 958 -10.55 -16.82 -11.74
CA PRO A 958 -10.06 -18.18 -11.84
C PRO A 958 -9.28 -18.35 -13.14
N ARG A 959 -8.04 -18.87 -13.05
CA ARG A 959 -7.31 -19.43 -14.21
C ARG A 959 -8.04 -20.69 -14.71
N ARG A 960 -9.20 -20.53 -15.37
CA ARG A 960 -9.88 -21.61 -16.11
C ARG A 960 -9.10 -21.94 -17.39
N ARG A 961 -7.95 -22.58 -17.21
CA ARG A 961 -7.11 -23.12 -18.30
C ARG A 961 -6.85 -24.62 -18.09
N ALA A 962 -7.89 -25.36 -17.73
CA ALA A 962 -7.84 -26.80 -17.46
C ALA A 962 -9.18 -27.50 -17.80
N GLU A 963 -9.84 -27.16 -18.91
CA GLU A 963 -11.02 -27.90 -19.39
C GLU A 963 -11.28 -27.77 -20.92
N LYS A 964 -10.20 -27.80 -21.72
CA LYS A 964 -10.26 -27.93 -23.20
C LYS A 964 -9.17 -28.85 -23.78
N CYS A 965 -9.00 -30.03 -23.18
CA CYS A 965 -8.47 -31.20 -23.88
C CYS A 965 -9.54 -32.28 -23.85
N GLY A 966 -10.01 -32.69 -25.03
CA GLY A 966 -11.18 -33.56 -25.13
C GLY A 966 -10.88 -35.00 -24.70
N MET A 967 -11.63 -35.49 -23.71
CA MET A 967 -11.87 -36.93 -23.54
C MET A 967 -13.38 -37.18 -23.49
N SER A 968 -13.86 -38.03 -24.39
CA SER A 968 -15.28 -38.35 -24.50
C SER A 968 -15.77 -39.10 -23.28
N LYS A 969 -16.76 -38.55 -22.55
CA LYS A 969 -17.54 -39.33 -21.59
C LYS A 969 -18.46 -40.28 -22.36
N ARG A 970 -18.12 -41.58 -22.42
CA ARG A 970 -19.12 -42.64 -22.62
C ARG A 970 -19.75 -43.00 -21.26
N PRO A 971 -21.07 -43.19 -21.18
CA PRO A 971 -21.72 -43.55 -19.91
C PRO A 971 -21.51 -45.03 -19.60
N TRP A 972 -21.12 -45.35 -18.37
CA TRP A 972 -21.23 -46.70 -17.83
C TRP A 972 -22.49 -46.84 -16.98
N ARG A 973 -23.22 -47.94 -17.23
CA ARG A 973 -24.49 -48.26 -16.56
C ARG A 973 -24.26 -48.75 -15.13
N GLN A 974 -25.25 -48.56 -14.27
CA GLN A 974 -25.42 -49.36 -13.06
C GLN A 974 -25.79 -50.81 -13.43
N SER A 975 -25.21 -51.77 -12.73
CA SER A 975 -25.80 -53.10 -12.46
C SER A 975 -25.04 -53.74 -11.29
N SER A 976 -25.81 -54.35 -10.36
CA SER A 976 -25.40 -55.01 -9.11
C SER A 976 -24.62 -54.15 -8.13
#